data_AF-A0A1B0GLE4-F1
#
_entry.id   AF-A0A1B0GLE4-F1
#
_cell.length_a   1.000
_cell.length_b   1.000
_cell.length_c   1.000
_cell.angle_alpha   90.00
_cell.angle_beta   90.00
_cell.angle_gamma   90.00
#
_symmetry.space_group_name_H-M   'P 1'
#
loop_
_entity.id
_entity.type
_entity.pdbx_description
1 polymer ?
#
loop_
_entity_poly.entity_id
_entity_poly.type
_entity_poly.pdbx_seq_one_letter_code
_entity_poly.pdbx_strand_id
1 'polypeptide(L)'
;MSDKAAEMTYSWWDCSELIEKIEEDAALVTKAKDICIELTRNAFSITELVEKLGPLLTSQNTGHRSRTLELFSEILKSLPRDFLKASQLKFIITFYADRTKDHHSVIPAILTGTLAIARMEHIPEDEFVGLLMTLLTGGVTCQSQTRSDRETFYEIIEHSSVTYMDKLTATKDEFLQGVIAALEGERDPRNLLRIFTFMPRMIEMYPLGHWTEEMFEVFACYFPVDFHPPPNVEKPITRQQLADELLSCLTSTQDFVEFCIPLALEKLESQIKVSKIDSLHLLSACATKYGASVFEEAFPNVWLSLKAEVLPVMKKSPKLLSKQSNQFFALLKHRRLKVKNILNVILHSITISLCDTKLRLFTPACRIVVACSRSNANAALCVANRLLPMFVSQIEEGASSSQKDILLKFVTELINLCRKNDVLNDIDEGTLKKVQEMFLECLKLDSASKGIAFEGLSEVVGLLDASQREVVYVNLLEILQSGSNVNLDATLKQFAQHKLLEKNFLNSTNAKGIFNSAVCLLGVWKTSDVLYNFLLDSVFHDARNDLKLTALQSMKSLIADDVAIVRHFVETFGIIEKFIEFLRNNTDLPIDVLVATADVLKLCMHTLTKEQQSVTISRFLPDLAPHRGNELFLFDGLIGQLCPDVDISSHFHHITKDLIEYAVEISRGEVSSSVHLDVCDKLLCSLFNRTVQDSIFEETLSQSVNYLNRQIEVNYLGVRTFAWILRGLLVRGHRKTTSLIKDLTVLLTSEHLQSEAVAAFKTPRKSDDVHLPNRRPFHLQKLFELVLKYVTTDDKYTPAQLAALAEILLHLPMKVITINLQRIGKILFQCLDCENSDTHLITITLINRLLKEDSDFCRHHLQSLIPRCIQLSSTKKSIKTRLAALEFLHNVTKTYDTVLLVPFKQDVIYGLQPALDDHKRIVRAAAVKARSSWFVFDSDKTK
;
A
#
# COMPACT_ATOMS: atom_id res chain seq x y z
N MET A 1 15.25 86.86 -6.06
CA MET A 1 15.26 87.06 -4.60
C MET A 1 14.03 86.38 -4.02
N SER A 2 14.26 85.46 -3.09
CA SER A 2 13.28 84.87 -2.16
C SER A 2 12.19 83.95 -2.73
N ASP A 3 12.56 82.75 -3.17
CA ASP A 3 11.66 81.60 -3.08
C ASP A 3 11.70 81.05 -1.65
N LYS A 4 10.56 81.15 -0.97
CA LYS A 4 10.28 80.49 0.30
C LYS A 4 10.20 78.98 0.06
N ALA A 5 11.30 78.27 0.27
CA ALA A 5 11.24 76.85 0.56
C ALA A 5 10.66 76.69 1.96
N ALA A 6 9.48 76.08 2.05
CA ALA A 6 8.85 75.72 3.30
C ALA A 6 9.79 74.76 4.05
N GLU A 7 10.29 75.19 5.21
CA GLU A 7 10.83 74.31 6.22
C GLU A 7 9.72 73.35 6.67
N MET A 8 9.69 72.15 6.09
CA MET A 8 9.05 71.01 6.72
C MET A 8 9.92 70.62 7.92
N THR A 9 9.60 71.20 9.07
CA THR A 9 10.06 70.71 10.36
C THR A 9 9.56 69.28 10.52
N TYR A 10 10.46 68.30 10.38
CA TYR A 10 10.20 66.93 10.79
C TYR A 10 9.89 66.94 12.28
N SER A 11 8.61 66.77 12.63
CA SER A 11 8.13 66.54 13.99
C SER A 11 8.76 65.26 14.53
N TRP A 12 9.94 65.38 15.11
CA TRP A 12 10.67 64.32 15.81
C TRP A 12 9.87 63.91 17.06
N TRP A 13 9.13 62.80 16.94
CA TRP A 13 8.42 61.96 17.91
C TRP A 13 8.60 62.29 19.42
N ASP A 14 7.51 62.67 20.11
CA ASP A 14 7.42 62.45 21.56
C ASP A 14 7.28 60.93 21.77
N CYS A 15 8.33 60.31 22.30
CA CYS A 15 8.44 58.85 22.35
C CYS A 15 7.34 58.23 23.24
N SER A 16 6.86 58.99 24.24
CA SER A 16 5.80 58.58 25.17
C SER A 16 4.47 58.37 24.43
N GLU A 17 4.08 59.36 23.61
CA GLU A 17 2.87 59.27 22.79
C GLU A 17 2.96 58.17 21.72
N LEU A 18 4.17 57.88 21.22
CA LEU A 18 4.37 56.85 20.21
C LEU A 18 3.95 55.47 20.72
N ILE A 19 4.34 55.10 21.93
CA ILE A 19 4.05 53.78 22.48
C ILE A 19 2.59 53.68 22.92
N GLU A 20 2.04 54.75 23.50
CA GLU A 20 0.63 54.82 23.86
C GLU A 20 -0.30 54.72 22.63
N LYS A 21 0.17 55.13 21.43
CA LYS A 21 -0.58 55.00 20.17
C LYS A 21 -0.43 53.64 19.47
N ILE A 22 0.54 52.80 19.85
CA ILE A 22 0.78 51.48 19.23
C ILE A 22 0.13 50.39 20.10
N GLU A 23 -1.19 50.34 20.04
CA GLU A 23 -1.99 49.38 20.83
C GLU A 23 -1.98 47.96 20.23
N GLU A 24 -1.76 47.81 18.92
CA GLU A 24 -1.83 46.53 18.19
C GLU A 24 -0.46 46.04 17.67
N ASP A 25 -0.20 44.73 17.72
CA ASP A 25 1.08 44.14 17.26
C ASP A 25 1.35 44.35 15.76
N ALA A 26 0.31 44.32 14.93
CA ALA A 26 0.45 44.61 13.49
C ALA A 26 0.92 46.05 13.22
N ALA A 27 0.46 47.00 14.04
CA ALA A 27 0.90 48.39 13.97
C ALA A 27 2.35 48.53 14.43
N LEU A 28 2.78 47.79 15.46
CA LEU A 28 4.17 47.76 15.91
C LEU A 28 5.11 47.24 14.82
N VAL A 29 4.78 46.12 14.18
CA VAL A 29 5.59 45.56 13.09
C VAL A 29 5.68 46.52 11.90
N THR A 30 4.58 47.18 11.55
CA THR A 30 4.57 48.19 10.48
C THR A 30 5.48 49.36 10.84
N LYS A 31 5.36 49.86 12.07
CA LYS A 31 6.19 50.95 12.58
C LYS A 31 7.68 50.60 12.60
N ALA A 32 8.02 49.39 13.04
CA ALA A 32 9.39 48.89 13.03
C ALA A 32 9.99 48.91 11.62
N LYS A 33 9.22 48.48 10.61
CA LYS A 33 9.63 48.53 9.20
C LYS A 33 9.85 49.94 8.69
N ASP A 34 8.97 50.88 9.02
CA ASP A 34 9.14 52.30 8.65
C ASP A 34 10.43 52.86 9.24
N ILE A 35 10.69 52.59 10.52
CA ILE A 35 11.93 52.99 11.20
C ILE A 35 13.15 52.35 10.52
N CYS A 36 13.08 51.08 10.13
CA CYS A 36 14.17 50.41 9.40
C CYS A 36 14.44 51.05 8.04
N ILE A 37 13.40 51.47 7.31
CA ILE A 37 13.55 52.18 6.03
C ILE A 37 14.26 53.52 6.26
N GLU A 38 13.90 54.26 7.31
CA GLU A 38 14.54 55.54 7.65
C GLU A 38 16.00 55.36 8.09
N LEU A 39 16.30 54.33 8.90
CA LEU A 39 17.67 53.96 9.29
C LEU A 39 18.52 53.59 8.08
N THR A 40 17.98 52.76 7.17
CA THR A 40 18.72 52.30 5.97
C THR A 40 18.97 53.45 4.98
N ARG A 41 18.10 54.47 4.97
CA ARG A 41 18.27 55.71 4.20
C ARG A 41 19.20 56.72 4.88
N ASN A 42 19.77 56.40 6.05
CA ASN A 42 20.57 57.30 6.88
C ASN A 42 19.84 58.60 7.27
N ALA A 43 18.52 58.54 7.48
CA ALA A 43 17.74 59.69 7.94
C ALA A 43 18.05 60.05 9.41
N PHE A 44 18.43 59.05 10.21
CA PHE A 44 19.01 59.17 11.54
C PHE A 44 19.86 57.92 11.82
N SER A 45 20.72 57.97 12.83
CA SER A 45 21.57 56.85 13.23
C SER A 45 20.90 55.91 14.24
N ILE A 46 21.37 54.66 14.33
CA ILE A 46 20.92 53.73 15.37
C ILE A 46 21.20 54.26 16.78
N THR A 47 22.27 55.04 16.95
CA THR A 47 22.61 55.68 18.23
C THR A 47 21.57 56.73 18.61
N GLU A 48 21.21 57.61 17.67
CA GLU A 48 20.14 58.61 17.87
C GLU A 48 18.79 57.94 18.18
N LEU A 49 18.49 56.79 17.57
CA LEU A 49 17.30 56.02 17.89
C LEU A 49 17.34 55.49 19.33
N VAL A 50 18.43 54.84 19.73
CA VAL A 50 18.56 54.26 21.08
C VAL A 50 18.53 55.34 22.16
N GLU A 51 19.17 56.49 21.93
CA GLU A 51 19.13 57.64 22.87
C GLU A 51 17.70 58.12 23.10
N LYS A 52 16.88 58.16 22.06
CA LYS A 52 15.45 58.51 22.16
C LYS A 52 14.59 57.47 22.85
N LEU A 53 14.84 56.19 22.59
CA LEU A 53 14.11 55.11 23.25
C LEU A 53 14.51 54.96 24.72
N GLY A 54 15.70 55.45 25.09
CA GLY A 54 16.30 55.37 26.43
C GLY A 54 15.34 55.68 27.58
N PRO A 55 14.67 56.85 27.64
CA PRO A 55 13.74 57.20 28.71
C PRO A 55 12.60 56.19 28.92
N LEU A 56 12.14 55.54 27.85
CA LEU A 56 11.07 54.54 27.92
C LEU A 56 11.60 53.15 28.28
N LEU A 57 12.79 52.80 27.79
CA LEU A 57 13.52 51.59 28.16
C LEU A 57 13.92 51.58 29.65
N THR A 58 14.06 52.75 30.27
CA THR A 58 14.34 52.92 31.71
C THR A 58 13.15 53.46 32.50
N SER A 59 11.95 53.48 31.92
CA SER A 59 10.74 53.96 32.59
C SER A 59 10.40 53.11 33.81
N GLN A 60 9.80 53.71 34.85
CA GLN A 60 9.26 52.95 35.98
C GLN A 60 8.05 52.08 35.58
N ASN A 61 7.37 52.43 34.49
CA ASN A 61 6.26 51.66 33.95
C ASN A 61 6.77 50.44 33.15
N THR A 62 6.52 49.24 33.68
CA THR A 62 6.86 47.97 33.04
C THR A 62 6.24 47.79 31.65
N GLY A 63 5.02 48.29 31.42
CA GLY A 63 4.37 48.26 30.11
C GLY A 63 5.12 49.08 29.07
N HIS A 64 5.62 50.26 29.46
CA HIS A 64 6.44 51.09 28.57
C HIS A 64 7.75 50.36 28.23
N ARG A 65 8.45 49.81 29.23
CA ARG A 65 9.70 49.08 28.99
C ARG A 65 9.51 47.88 28.06
N SER A 66 8.51 47.04 28.33
CA SER A 66 8.18 45.85 27.53
C SER A 66 7.87 46.21 26.08
N ARG A 67 6.94 47.15 25.85
CA ARG A 67 6.52 47.54 24.49
C ARG A 67 7.62 48.28 23.72
N THR A 68 8.44 49.09 24.40
CA THR A 68 9.59 49.75 23.77
C THR A 68 10.62 48.72 23.31
N LEU A 69 10.90 47.74 24.16
CA LEU A 69 11.88 46.70 23.82
C LEU A 69 11.36 45.80 22.70
N GLU A 70 10.07 45.52 22.68
CA GLU A 70 9.42 44.78 21.58
C GLU A 70 9.58 45.51 20.24
N LEU A 71 9.32 46.82 20.22
CA LEU A 71 9.59 47.66 19.04
C LEU A 71 11.06 47.58 18.63
N PHE A 72 11.99 47.68 19.58
CA PHE A 72 13.41 47.62 19.28
C PHE A 72 13.84 46.25 18.74
N SER A 73 13.33 45.15 19.30
CA SER A 73 13.57 43.80 18.81
C SER A 73 13.00 43.56 17.40
N GLU A 74 11.81 44.08 17.10
CA GLU A 74 11.23 44.00 15.74
C GLU A 74 12.00 44.87 14.73
N ILE A 75 12.61 45.98 15.16
CA ILE A 75 13.56 46.75 14.34
C ILE A 75 14.79 45.91 14.04
N LEU A 76 15.44 45.31 15.06
CA LEU A 76 16.62 44.46 14.88
C LEU A 76 16.34 43.30 13.91
N LYS A 77 15.16 42.69 14.00
CA LYS A 77 14.71 41.61 13.11
C LYS A 77 14.50 42.06 11.67
N SER A 78 14.13 43.32 11.45
CA SER A 78 13.83 43.89 10.13
C SER A 78 15.03 44.56 9.45
N LEU A 79 16.12 44.81 10.19
CA LEU A 79 17.35 45.38 9.64
C LEU A 79 18.13 44.38 8.74
N PRO A 80 18.88 44.86 7.74
CA PRO A 80 19.86 44.04 7.04
C PRO A 80 20.91 43.45 8.00
N ARG A 81 21.33 42.20 7.73
CA ARG A 81 22.21 41.43 8.64
C ARG A 81 23.62 42.03 8.81
N ASP A 82 24.06 42.81 7.84
CA ASP A 82 25.35 43.50 7.74
C ASP A 82 25.29 44.97 8.19
N PHE A 83 24.11 45.47 8.56
CA PHE A 83 23.91 46.90 8.85
C PHE A 83 24.63 47.39 10.12
N LEU A 84 24.63 46.57 11.17
CA LEU A 84 25.19 46.95 12.48
C LEU A 84 26.66 46.54 12.60
N LYS A 85 27.49 47.46 13.10
CA LYS A 85 28.92 47.20 13.38
C LYS A 85 29.10 46.40 14.67
N ALA A 86 30.22 45.69 14.78
CA ALA A 86 30.56 44.90 15.97
C ALA A 86 30.50 45.70 17.29
N SER A 87 30.93 46.97 17.30
CA SER A 87 30.86 47.82 18.49
C SER A 87 29.42 48.16 18.91
N GLN A 88 28.52 48.33 17.94
CA GLN A 88 27.10 48.60 18.19
C GLN A 88 26.40 47.33 18.68
N LEU A 89 26.68 46.19 18.04
CA LEU A 89 26.16 44.89 18.48
C LEU A 89 26.64 44.53 19.89
N LYS A 90 27.91 44.79 20.23
CA LYS A 90 28.44 44.58 21.59
C LYS A 90 27.62 45.35 22.64
N PHE A 91 27.30 46.62 22.37
CA PHE A 91 26.48 47.43 23.26
C PHE A 91 25.06 46.88 23.40
N ILE A 92 24.44 46.52 22.29
CA ILE A 92 23.08 45.93 22.27
C ILE A 92 23.05 44.61 23.03
N ILE A 93 24.00 43.71 22.78
CA ILE A 93 24.11 42.42 23.47
C ILE A 93 24.24 42.60 24.98
N THR A 94 25.12 43.52 25.41
CA THR A 94 25.31 43.84 26.83
C THR A 94 24.02 44.39 27.46
N PHE A 95 23.31 45.25 26.73
CA PHE A 95 22.01 45.78 27.16
C PHE A 95 20.96 44.68 27.29
N TYR A 96 20.82 43.79 26.30
CA TYR A 96 19.89 42.66 26.35
C TYR A 96 20.20 41.73 27.52
N ALA A 97 21.48 41.44 27.76
CA ALA A 97 21.93 40.61 28.87
C ALA A 97 21.51 41.22 30.22
N ASP A 98 21.70 42.52 30.41
CA ASP A 98 21.26 43.16 31.66
C ASP A 98 19.73 43.20 31.80
N ARG A 99 18.98 43.37 30.69
CA ARG A 99 17.51 43.36 30.69
C ARG A 99 16.90 42.00 31.01
N THR A 100 17.64 40.89 30.92
CA THR A 100 17.15 39.57 31.39
C THR A 100 16.74 39.57 32.87
N LYS A 101 17.28 40.50 33.66
CA LYS A 101 16.99 40.67 35.10
C LYS A 101 15.76 41.55 35.38
N ASP A 102 15.14 42.12 34.34
CA ASP A 102 13.92 42.93 34.46
C ASP A 102 12.70 42.02 34.68
N HIS A 103 11.52 42.63 34.77
CA HIS A 103 10.24 41.95 34.89
C HIS A 103 10.01 40.96 33.74
N HIS A 104 9.39 39.81 34.05
CA HIS A 104 9.22 38.69 33.11
C HIS A 104 8.50 39.06 31.80
N SER A 105 7.68 40.12 31.79
CA SER A 105 6.99 40.64 30.60
C SER A 105 7.93 41.22 29.53
N VAL A 106 9.20 41.43 29.85
CA VAL A 106 10.22 41.94 28.92
C VAL A 106 10.92 40.79 28.18
N ILE A 107 10.87 39.57 28.73
CA ILE A 107 11.55 38.38 28.19
C ILE A 107 11.16 38.05 26.73
N PRO A 108 9.88 38.09 26.32
CA PRO A 108 9.50 37.80 24.92
C PRO A 108 10.22 38.70 23.91
N ALA A 109 10.34 39.99 24.22
CA ALA A 109 11.09 40.94 23.42
C ALA A 109 12.59 40.61 23.40
N ILE A 110 13.16 40.23 24.55
CA ILE A 110 14.58 39.81 24.64
C ILE A 110 14.84 38.59 23.76
N LEU A 111 13.98 37.58 23.77
CA LEU A 111 14.13 36.38 22.94
C LEU A 111 14.09 36.74 21.45
N THR A 112 13.10 37.54 21.04
CA THR A 112 12.97 38.00 19.65
C THR A 112 14.21 38.75 19.17
N GLY A 113 14.70 39.69 19.98
CA GLY A 113 15.89 40.46 19.63
C GLY A 113 17.18 39.63 19.70
N THR A 114 17.31 38.70 20.65
CA THR A 114 18.45 37.79 20.72
C THR A 114 18.55 36.92 19.49
N LEU A 115 17.42 36.37 19.01
CA LEU A 115 17.40 35.60 17.77
C LEU A 115 17.78 36.44 16.54
N ALA A 116 17.34 37.71 16.48
CA ALA A 116 17.74 38.63 15.42
C ALA A 116 19.25 38.92 15.46
N ILE A 117 19.78 39.21 16.66
CA ILE A 117 21.21 39.47 16.88
C ILE A 117 22.06 38.25 16.50
N ALA A 118 21.63 37.05 16.88
CA ALA A 118 22.33 35.79 16.60
C ALA A 118 22.59 35.54 15.10
N ARG A 119 21.85 36.24 14.23
CA ARG A 119 21.90 36.13 12.76
C ARG A 119 22.61 37.30 12.07
N MET A 120 23.15 38.25 12.81
CA MET A 120 23.90 39.40 12.29
C MET A 120 25.32 38.98 11.87
N GLU A 121 25.86 39.61 10.83
CA GLU A 121 27.15 39.22 10.22
C GLU A 121 28.36 39.64 11.05
N HIS A 122 28.32 40.83 11.66
CA HIS A 122 29.45 41.40 12.41
C HIS A 122 29.36 41.17 13.92
N ILE A 123 28.80 40.02 14.33
CA ILE A 123 28.51 39.74 15.74
C ILE A 123 29.81 39.52 16.55
N PRO A 124 29.96 40.17 17.72
CA PRO A 124 31.04 39.85 18.65
C PRO A 124 30.68 38.56 19.42
N GLU A 125 31.28 37.45 19.01
CA GLU A 125 30.88 36.09 19.43
C GLU A 125 30.98 35.86 20.94
N ASP A 126 32.04 36.33 21.60
CA ASP A 126 32.25 36.11 23.04
C ASP A 126 31.14 36.75 23.87
N GLU A 127 30.76 37.98 23.54
CA GLU A 127 29.66 38.69 24.19
C GLU A 127 28.31 38.04 23.89
N PHE A 128 28.09 37.59 22.65
CA PHE A 128 26.84 36.90 22.31
C PHE A 128 26.70 35.57 23.06
N VAL A 129 27.76 34.78 23.14
CA VAL A 129 27.78 33.54 23.93
C VAL A 129 27.52 33.87 25.41
N GLY A 130 28.08 34.97 25.93
CA GLY A 130 27.75 35.45 27.28
C GLY A 130 26.25 35.74 27.48
N LEU A 131 25.59 36.40 26.51
CA LEU A 131 24.14 36.61 26.54
C LEU A 131 23.37 35.29 26.47
N LEU A 132 23.75 34.38 25.58
CA LEU A 132 23.13 33.05 25.47
C LEU A 132 23.22 32.28 26.79
N MET A 133 24.41 32.25 27.41
CA MET A 133 24.61 31.61 28.71
C MET A 133 23.80 32.28 29.81
N THR A 134 23.63 33.60 29.76
CA THR A 134 22.76 34.34 30.68
C THR A 134 21.28 33.97 30.48
N LEU A 135 20.83 33.74 29.25
CA LEU A 135 19.46 33.26 29.00
C LEU A 135 19.26 31.83 29.49
N LEU A 136 20.26 30.96 29.31
CA LEU A 136 20.18 29.55 29.70
C LEU A 136 20.30 29.34 31.21
N THR A 137 21.14 30.13 31.90
CA THR A 137 21.49 29.90 33.31
C THR A 137 21.09 31.05 34.24
N GLY A 138 20.79 32.25 33.72
CA GLY A 138 20.62 33.51 34.47
C GLY A 138 19.21 33.81 35.00
N GLY A 139 18.37 32.78 35.20
CA GLY A 139 17.06 32.92 35.85
C GLY A 139 15.85 33.03 34.92
N VAL A 140 16.05 33.02 33.60
CA VAL A 140 14.95 32.93 32.62
C VAL A 140 14.53 31.47 32.47
N THR A 141 13.41 31.10 33.09
CA THR A 141 12.85 29.74 32.96
C THR A 141 12.12 29.59 31.61
N CYS A 142 12.60 28.71 30.74
CA CYS A 142 11.97 28.42 29.44
C CYS A 142 10.49 28.02 29.61
N GLN A 143 10.21 27.14 30.58
CA GLN A 143 8.89 26.55 30.81
C GLN A 143 7.84 27.56 31.26
N SER A 144 8.24 28.72 31.80
CA SER A 144 7.31 29.79 32.19
C SER A 144 6.89 30.67 31.01
N GLN A 145 7.54 30.54 29.85
CA GLN A 145 7.24 31.33 28.66
C GLN A 145 6.07 30.75 27.87
N THR A 146 5.46 31.57 27.00
CA THR A 146 4.39 31.11 26.11
C THR A 146 4.91 30.07 25.11
N ARG A 147 4.02 29.32 24.46
CA ARG A 147 4.43 28.31 23.48
C ARG A 147 5.32 28.89 22.36
N SER A 148 4.96 30.08 21.85
CA SER A 148 5.69 30.75 20.77
C SER A 148 7.06 31.27 21.23
N ASP A 149 7.14 31.73 22.48
CA ASP A 149 8.39 32.20 23.07
C ASP A 149 9.36 31.04 23.29
N ARG A 150 8.85 29.88 23.77
CA ARG A 150 9.66 28.65 23.88
C ARG A 150 10.18 28.17 22.52
N GLU A 151 9.36 28.25 21.48
CA GLU A 151 9.78 27.94 20.11
C GLU A 151 10.97 28.83 19.67
N THR A 152 10.90 30.13 19.97
CA THR A 152 11.99 31.09 19.73
C THR A 152 13.23 30.75 20.57
N PHE A 153 13.04 30.33 21.82
CA PHE A 153 14.11 29.90 22.71
C PHE A 153 14.87 28.69 22.15
N TYR A 154 14.16 27.67 21.69
CA TYR A 154 14.79 26.49 21.05
C TYR A 154 15.46 26.85 19.71
N GLU A 155 14.91 27.80 18.95
CA GLU A 155 15.54 28.29 17.72
C GLU A 155 16.88 29.01 18.00
N ILE A 156 16.97 29.76 19.10
CA ILE A 156 18.22 30.36 19.57
C ILE A 156 19.24 29.26 19.92
N ILE A 157 18.83 28.24 20.68
CA ILE A 157 19.70 27.11 21.05
C ILE A 157 20.20 26.40 19.79
N GLU A 158 19.28 26.01 18.90
CA GLU A 158 19.58 25.30 17.65
C GLU A 158 20.59 26.09 16.80
N HIS A 159 20.30 27.35 16.48
CA HIS A 159 21.17 28.19 15.67
C HIS A 159 22.54 28.39 16.32
N SER A 160 22.56 28.66 17.62
CA SER A 160 23.79 28.98 18.34
C SER A 160 24.68 27.75 18.52
N SER A 161 24.09 26.59 18.78
CA SER A 161 24.81 25.32 18.95
C SER A 161 25.65 24.95 17.72
N VAL A 162 25.19 25.34 16.52
CA VAL A 162 25.90 25.09 15.27
C VAL A 162 26.86 26.23 14.92
N THR A 163 26.41 27.47 15.06
CA THR A 163 27.16 28.65 14.59
C THR A 163 28.37 28.97 15.47
N TYR A 164 28.24 28.83 16.79
CA TYR A 164 29.26 29.24 17.77
C TYR A 164 29.91 28.04 18.47
N MET A 165 30.06 26.92 17.76
CA MET A 165 30.52 25.64 18.31
C MET A 165 31.87 25.74 19.03
N ASP A 166 32.85 26.41 18.43
CA ASP A 166 34.20 26.53 19.00
C ASP A 166 34.18 27.23 20.37
N LYS A 167 33.33 28.25 20.52
CA LYS A 167 33.17 29.02 21.76
C LYS A 167 32.38 28.23 22.80
N LEU A 168 31.27 27.62 22.41
CA LEU A 168 30.41 26.84 23.31
C LEU A 168 31.10 25.58 23.83
N THR A 169 32.01 25.00 23.06
CA THR A 169 32.81 23.85 23.50
C THR A 169 33.72 24.19 24.69
N ALA A 170 34.16 25.45 24.84
CA ALA A 170 34.97 25.89 25.96
C ALA A 170 34.18 25.94 27.29
N THR A 171 32.86 26.12 27.23
CA THR A 171 31.93 26.16 28.37
C THR A 171 30.86 25.08 28.21
N LYS A 172 31.28 23.88 27.76
CA LYS A 172 30.38 22.80 27.34
C LYS A 172 29.45 22.37 28.48
N ASP A 173 29.96 22.25 29.69
CA ASP A 173 29.20 21.70 30.81
C ASP A 173 28.09 22.67 31.25
N GLU A 174 28.38 23.96 31.37
CA GLU A 174 27.35 24.98 31.65
C GLU A 174 26.33 25.07 30.51
N PHE A 175 26.79 24.95 29.26
CA PHE A 175 25.92 24.97 28.09
C PHE A 175 24.96 23.76 28.08
N LEU A 176 25.47 22.55 28.27
CA LEU A 176 24.66 21.32 28.33
C LEU A 176 23.68 21.36 29.49
N GLN A 177 24.10 21.80 30.68
CA GLN A 177 23.21 22.00 31.83
C GLN A 177 22.06 22.95 31.48
N GLY A 178 22.38 24.09 30.87
CA GLY A 178 21.40 25.08 30.44
C GLY A 178 20.43 24.55 29.38
N VAL A 179 20.92 23.75 28.43
CA VAL A 179 20.07 23.12 27.41
C VAL A 179 19.14 22.07 28.04
N ILE A 180 19.66 21.18 28.90
CA ILE A 180 18.82 20.19 29.62
C ILE A 180 17.70 20.91 30.37
N ALA A 181 18.04 21.92 31.17
CA ALA A 181 17.07 22.71 31.91
C ALA A 181 16.04 23.42 31.00
N ALA A 182 16.42 23.83 29.78
CA ALA A 182 15.50 24.46 28.84
C ALA A 182 14.54 23.46 28.16
N LEU A 183 14.96 22.21 27.97
CA LEU A 183 14.17 21.17 27.30
C LEU A 183 13.21 20.45 28.25
N GLU A 184 13.53 20.39 29.55
CA GLU A 184 12.72 19.69 30.55
C GLU A 184 11.25 20.15 30.56
N GLY A 185 10.32 19.21 30.48
CA GLY A 185 8.90 19.50 30.67
C GLY A 185 8.18 20.17 29.49
N GLU A 186 8.75 20.19 28.28
CA GLU A 186 8.02 20.61 27.08
C GLU A 186 6.86 19.66 26.79
N ARG A 187 5.70 20.20 26.41
CA ARG A 187 4.47 19.44 26.17
C ARG A 187 3.83 19.73 24.81
N ASP A 188 4.18 20.83 24.16
CA ASP A 188 3.62 21.17 22.86
C ASP A 188 4.26 20.30 21.76
N PRO A 189 3.48 19.56 20.96
CA PRO A 189 4.02 18.64 19.95
C PRO A 189 4.83 19.34 18.86
N ARG A 190 4.59 20.63 18.57
CA ARG A 190 5.38 21.39 17.58
C ARG A 190 6.78 21.66 18.09
N ASN A 191 6.87 22.06 19.36
CA ASN A 191 8.15 22.30 20.02
C ASN A 191 8.92 21.00 20.20
N LEU A 192 8.25 19.92 20.64
CA LEU A 192 8.86 18.58 20.74
C LEU A 192 9.43 18.11 19.41
N LEU A 193 8.67 18.28 18.31
CA LEU A 193 9.15 17.90 16.98
C LEU A 193 10.41 18.67 16.60
N ARG A 194 10.46 19.98 16.87
CA ARG A 194 11.66 20.79 16.63
C ARG A 194 12.84 20.30 17.45
N ILE A 195 12.66 20.11 18.75
CA ILE A 195 13.67 19.59 19.67
C ILE A 195 14.22 18.26 19.15
N PHE A 196 13.34 17.30 18.86
CA PHE A 196 13.76 15.98 18.42
C PHE A 196 14.49 15.99 17.08
N THR A 197 14.25 17.00 16.25
CA THR A 197 14.92 17.16 14.95
C THR A 197 16.37 17.62 15.10
N PHE A 198 16.64 18.64 15.93
CA PHE A 198 18.00 19.21 15.99
C PHE A 198 18.90 18.54 17.04
N MET A 199 18.34 17.96 18.10
CA MET A 199 19.11 17.40 19.21
C MET A 199 20.07 16.26 18.83
N PRO A 200 19.74 15.31 17.92
CA PRO A 200 20.69 14.26 17.53
C PRO A 200 22.01 14.82 16.99
N ARG A 201 21.95 15.89 16.19
CA ARG A 201 23.14 16.57 15.66
C ARG A 201 23.92 17.29 16.76
N MET A 202 23.21 17.89 17.71
CA MET A 202 23.85 18.57 18.84
C MET A 202 24.58 17.57 19.75
N ILE A 203 23.98 16.44 20.08
CA ILE A 203 24.61 15.38 20.89
C ILE A 203 25.87 14.81 20.21
N GLU A 204 25.87 14.70 18.88
CA GLU A 204 27.05 14.29 18.11
C GLU A 204 28.18 15.33 18.20
N MET A 205 27.85 16.63 18.19
CA MET A 205 28.81 17.73 18.27
C MET A 205 29.36 17.95 19.68
N TYR A 206 28.55 17.71 20.72
CA TYR A 206 28.89 17.95 22.12
C TYR A 206 28.80 16.64 22.93
N PRO A 207 29.90 15.88 23.06
CA PRO A 207 29.91 14.64 23.83
C PRO A 207 29.44 14.86 25.28
N LEU A 208 28.41 14.13 25.70
CA LEU A 208 27.67 14.37 26.94
C LEU A 208 28.50 14.09 28.21
N GLY A 209 29.30 13.01 28.22
CA GLY A 209 30.10 12.64 29.38
C GLY A 209 29.23 12.35 30.61
N HIS A 210 29.40 13.10 31.69
CA HIS A 210 28.62 12.90 32.92
C HIS A 210 27.14 13.32 32.80
N TRP A 211 26.77 14.10 31.77
CA TRP A 211 25.39 14.51 31.50
C TRP A 211 24.55 13.47 30.74
N THR A 212 25.09 12.27 30.53
CA THR A 212 24.46 11.26 29.68
C THR A 212 23.11 10.81 30.24
N GLU A 213 23.03 10.54 31.54
CA GLU A 213 21.80 10.08 32.18
C GLU A 213 20.72 11.19 32.18
N GLU A 214 21.09 12.41 32.56
CA GLU A 214 20.16 13.55 32.59
C GLU A 214 19.63 13.89 31.19
N MET A 215 20.49 13.90 30.18
CA MET A 215 20.07 14.11 28.80
C MET A 215 19.21 12.96 28.28
N PHE A 216 19.50 11.71 28.67
CA PHE A 216 18.66 10.57 28.31
C PHE A 216 17.25 10.69 28.89
N GLU A 217 17.13 11.05 30.18
CA GLU A 217 15.85 11.21 30.89
C GLU A 217 14.95 12.28 30.24
N VAL A 218 15.53 13.37 29.72
CA VAL A 218 14.79 14.38 28.94
C VAL A 218 14.02 13.73 27.80
N PHE A 219 14.60 12.78 27.08
CA PHE A 219 13.92 12.09 25.98
C PHE A 219 13.08 10.90 26.46
N ALA A 220 13.58 10.12 27.41
CA ALA A 220 12.97 8.89 27.88
C ALA A 220 11.57 9.12 28.47
N CYS A 221 11.33 10.29 29.07
CA CYS A 221 10.02 10.64 29.64
C CYS A 221 8.88 10.69 28.61
N TYR A 222 9.18 10.81 27.31
CA TYR A 222 8.21 10.80 26.22
C TYR A 222 7.95 9.38 25.65
N PHE A 223 8.59 8.34 26.19
CA PHE A 223 8.51 6.98 25.70
C PHE A 223 7.59 6.07 26.55
N PRO A 224 6.62 5.35 25.95
CA PRO A 224 6.24 5.37 24.54
C PRO A 224 5.38 6.61 24.21
N VAL A 225 5.39 7.03 22.95
CA VAL A 225 4.63 8.23 22.55
C VAL A 225 3.13 7.93 22.58
N ASP A 226 2.41 8.57 23.51
CA ASP A 226 0.96 8.59 23.59
C ASP A 226 0.42 9.96 23.15
N PHE A 227 0.09 10.07 21.86
CA PHE A 227 -0.35 11.32 21.26
C PHE A 227 -1.52 11.10 20.31
N HIS A 228 -2.54 11.95 20.42
CA HIS A 228 -3.72 11.94 19.55
C HIS A 228 -3.83 13.31 18.87
N PRO A 229 -3.66 13.38 17.53
CA PRO A 229 -3.71 14.65 16.81
C PRO A 229 -5.08 15.32 16.94
N PRO A 230 -5.14 16.65 17.11
CA PRO A 230 -6.40 17.38 17.14
C PRO A 230 -7.12 17.28 15.77
N PRO A 231 -8.45 17.08 15.74
CA PRO A 231 -9.19 16.74 14.52
C PRO A 231 -9.35 17.90 13.52
N ASN A 232 -9.11 19.15 13.94
CA ASN A 232 -9.44 20.35 13.15
C ASN A 232 -8.23 21.02 12.46
N VAL A 233 -7.14 20.28 12.24
CA VAL A 233 -5.93 20.81 11.59
C VAL A 233 -5.75 20.11 10.24
N GLU A 234 -5.61 20.85 9.13
CA GLU A 234 -5.47 20.28 7.78
C GLU A 234 -4.27 19.31 7.63
N LYS A 235 -3.24 19.48 8.46
CA LYS A 235 -2.03 18.64 8.52
C LYS A 235 -1.53 18.52 9.97
N PRO A 236 -2.15 17.70 10.82
CA PRO A 236 -1.71 17.58 12.19
C PRO A 236 -0.39 16.81 12.24
N ILE A 237 0.49 17.20 13.17
CA ILE A 237 1.62 16.36 13.57
C ILE A 237 1.05 15.01 14.00
N THR A 238 1.61 13.92 13.49
CA THR A 238 1.12 12.57 13.81
C THR A 238 1.91 11.98 14.97
N ARG A 239 1.28 11.05 15.68
CA ARG A 239 1.94 10.24 16.71
C ARG A 239 3.19 9.54 16.19
N GLN A 240 3.14 9.01 14.96
CA GLN A 240 4.25 8.29 14.38
C GLN A 240 5.44 9.21 14.09
N GLN A 241 5.19 10.44 13.58
CA GLN A 241 6.25 11.42 13.39
C GLN A 241 6.98 11.75 14.71
N LEU A 242 6.24 11.95 15.81
CA LEU A 242 6.86 12.18 17.12
C LEU A 242 7.65 10.96 17.60
N ALA A 243 7.13 9.75 17.40
CA ALA A 243 7.81 8.52 17.80
C ALA A 243 9.10 8.27 17.00
N ASP A 244 9.08 8.54 15.69
CA ASP A 244 10.25 8.37 14.82
C ASP A 244 11.37 9.36 15.16
N GLU A 245 11.03 10.64 15.41
CA GLU A 245 12.02 11.65 15.80
C GLU A 245 12.52 11.43 17.24
N LEU A 246 11.65 11.03 18.17
CA LEU A 246 12.08 10.64 19.52
C LEU A 246 13.06 9.46 19.47
N LEU A 247 12.78 8.47 18.62
CA LEU A 247 13.66 7.32 18.42
C LEU A 247 15.04 7.75 17.89
N SER A 248 15.10 8.76 17.03
CA SER A 248 16.36 9.37 16.57
C SER A 248 17.17 9.97 17.73
N CYS A 249 16.49 10.61 18.69
CA CYS A 249 17.13 11.15 19.90
C CYS A 249 17.63 10.05 20.84
N LEU A 250 16.77 9.09 21.19
CA LEU A 250 17.11 7.97 22.09
C LEU A 250 18.24 7.09 21.54
N THR A 251 18.43 7.08 20.22
CA THR A 251 19.51 6.33 19.57
C THR A 251 20.62 7.23 19.03
N SER A 252 20.69 8.50 19.43
CA SER A 252 21.66 9.48 18.91
C SER A 252 23.12 9.12 19.21
N THR A 253 23.41 8.64 20.42
CA THR A 253 24.73 8.17 20.89
C THR A 253 24.70 6.71 21.38
N GLN A 254 25.85 6.02 21.37
CA GLN A 254 25.98 4.65 21.88
C GLN A 254 25.80 4.60 23.40
N ASP A 255 26.15 5.67 24.11
CA ASP A 255 26.08 5.74 25.58
C ASP A 255 24.62 5.62 26.08
N PHE A 256 23.63 5.94 25.26
CA PHE A 256 22.21 5.75 25.60
C PHE A 256 21.76 4.29 25.60
N VAL A 257 22.53 3.36 25.00
CA VAL A 257 22.09 1.97 24.84
C VAL A 257 21.90 1.26 26.18
N GLU A 258 22.74 1.57 27.18
CA GLU A 258 22.63 0.97 28.52
C GLU A 258 21.32 1.34 29.24
N PHE A 259 20.73 2.50 28.90
CA PHE A 259 19.44 2.96 29.42
C PHE A 259 18.25 2.56 28.51
N CYS A 260 18.45 2.54 27.20
CA CYS A 260 17.45 2.11 26.22
C CYS A 260 17.01 0.66 26.44
N ILE A 261 17.93 -0.23 26.78
CA ILE A 261 17.62 -1.65 26.98
C ILE A 261 16.66 -1.83 28.16
N PRO A 262 16.97 -1.40 29.40
CA PRO A 262 16.04 -1.45 30.53
C PRO A 262 14.68 -0.79 30.23
N LEU A 263 14.67 0.41 29.63
CA LEU A 263 13.45 1.12 29.27
C LEU A 263 12.56 0.28 28.34
N ALA A 264 13.13 -0.27 27.27
CA ALA A 264 12.40 -1.13 26.34
C ALA A 264 11.89 -2.41 27.00
N LEU A 265 12.67 -3.03 27.90
CA LEU A 265 12.24 -4.25 28.58
C LEU A 265 11.07 -3.99 29.53
N GLU A 266 11.12 -2.91 30.31
CA GLU A 266 9.99 -2.49 31.16
C GLU A 266 8.72 -2.26 30.33
N LYS A 267 8.84 -1.55 29.20
CA LYS A 267 7.70 -1.24 28.33
C LYS A 267 7.20 -2.46 27.54
N LEU A 268 8.02 -3.48 27.30
CA LEU A 268 7.61 -4.77 26.70
C LEU A 268 6.73 -5.61 27.64
N GLU A 269 6.93 -5.49 28.95
CA GLU A 269 6.12 -6.19 29.97
C GLU A 269 4.70 -5.60 30.11
N SER A 270 4.48 -4.38 29.64
CA SER A 270 3.17 -3.71 29.65
C SER A 270 2.11 -4.48 28.85
N GLN A 271 0.81 -4.24 29.08
CA GLN A 271 -0.26 -4.82 28.24
C GLN A 271 -0.58 -3.95 27.01
N ILE A 272 0.08 -2.79 26.87
CA ILE A 272 -0.22 -1.79 25.84
C ILE A 272 0.52 -2.16 24.55
N LYS A 273 -0.23 -2.52 23.50
CA LYS A 273 0.34 -2.98 22.23
C LYS A 273 1.28 -1.97 21.58
N VAL A 274 0.91 -0.69 21.61
CA VAL A 274 1.69 0.40 21.03
C VAL A 274 3.03 0.53 21.76
N SER A 275 3.01 0.50 23.09
CA SER A 275 4.21 0.45 23.94
C SER A 275 5.16 -0.69 23.57
N LYS A 276 4.61 -1.90 23.38
CA LYS A 276 5.43 -3.05 22.96
C LYS A 276 6.06 -2.86 21.58
N ILE A 277 5.32 -2.30 20.63
CA ILE A 277 5.82 -2.07 19.27
C ILE A 277 6.95 -1.05 19.28
N ASP A 278 6.77 0.08 19.96
CA ASP A 278 7.81 1.10 20.12
C ASP A 278 9.06 0.54 20.81
N SER A 279 8.88 -0.33 21.81
CA SER A 279 10.00 -1.00 22.49
C SER A 279 10.80 -1.88 21.55
N LEU A 280 10.13 -2.63 20.66
CA LEU A 280 10.82 -3.41 19.63
C LEU A 280 11.50 -2.52 18.58
N HIS A 281 10.92 -1.36 18.25
CA HIS A 281 11.55 -0.37 17.37
C HIS A 281 12.82 0.20 18.00
N LEU A 282 12.77 0.55 19.29
CA LEU A 282 13.92 1.04 20.04
C LEU A 282 15.08 0.03 20.03
N LEU A 283 14.81 -1.21 20.42
CA LEU A 283 15.81 -2.29 20.40
C LEU A 283 16.37 -2.53 18.97
N SER A 284 15.51 -2.48 17.95
CA SER A 284 15.91 -2.68 16.56
C SER A 284 16.76 -1.53 16.02
N ALA A 285 16.43 -0.28 16.37
CA ALA A 285 17.19 0.90 15.99
C ALA A 285 18.59 0.90 16.63
N CYS A 286 18.67 0.59 17.94
CA CYS A 286 19.95 0.39 18.63
C CYS A 286 20.80 -0.69 17.95
N ALA A 287 20.22 -1.86 17.65
CA ALA A 287 20.92 -2.95 16.98
C ALA A 287 21.37 -2.59 15.56
N THR A 288 20.58 -1.79 14.84
CA THR A 288 20.92 -1.33 13.47
C THR A 288 22.08 -0.35 13.50
N LYS A 289 22.10 0.59 14.45
CA LYS A 289 23.08 1.66 14.50
C LYS A 289 24.40 1.24 15.14
N TYR A 290 24.36 0.46 16.23
CA TYR A 290 25.55 0.08 17.02
C TYR A 290 25.95 -1.39 16.91
N GLY A 291 25.16 -2.21 16.22
CA GLY A 291 25.39 -3.65 16.10
C GLY A 291 24.89 -4.44 17.31
N ALA A 292 25.09 -5.76 17.29
CA ALA A 292 24.56 -6.64 18.35
C ALA A 292 25.45 -6.76 19.59
N SER A 293 26.71 -6.32 19.53
CA SER A 293 27.68 -6.49 20.63
C SER A 293 27.24 -5.78 21.90
N VAL A 294 26.58 -4.63 21.74
CA VAL A 294 26.05 -3.84 22.86
C VAL A 294 24.95 -4.57 23.64
N PHE A 295 24.38 -5.64 23.07
CA PHE A 295 23.37 -6.45 23.75
C PHE A 295 23.95 -7.69 24.44
N GLU A 296 25.23 -8.03 24.28
CA GLU A 296 25.75 -9.35 24.73
C GLU A 296 25.47 -9.65 26.21
N GLU A 297 25.68 -8.68 27.10
CA GLU A 297 25.48 -8.85 28.54
C GLU A 297 23.99 -8.88 28.92
N ALA A 298 23.18 -8.01 28.30
CA ALA A 298 21.74 -7.91 28.57
C ALA A 298 20.89 -8.94 27.79
N PHE A 299 21.47 -9.66 26.84
CA PHE A 299 20.74 -10.52 25.90
C PHE A 299 19.86 -11.58 26.58
N PRO A 300 20.28 -12.26 27.67
CA PRO A 300 19.41 -13.22 28.35
C PRO A 300 18.08 -12.61 28.81
N ASN A 301 18.10 -11.37 29.31
CA ASN A 301 16.90 -10.65 29.75
C ASN A 301 16.08 -10.18 28.54
N VAL A 302 16.74 -9.65 27.51
CA VAL A 302 16.08 -9.30 26.24
C VAL A 302 15.36 -10.50 25.65
N TRP A 303 16.02 -11.65 25.62
CA TRP A 303 15.43 -12.88 25.12
C TRP A 303 14.27 -13.37 25.99
N LEU A 304 14.35 -13.26 27.32
CA LEU A 304 13.25 -13.64 28.21
C LEU A 304 11.97 -12.85 27.89
N SER A 305 12.08 -11.53 27.76
CA SER A 305 10.96 -10.65 27.41
C SER A 305 10.44 -10.93 25.99
N LEU A 306 11.34 -11.10 25.00
CA LEU A 306 10.95 -11.44 23.63
C LEU A 306 10.28 -12.82 23.53
N LYS A 307 10.77 -13.81 24.27
CA LYS A 307 10.21 -15.17 24.28
C LYS A 307 8.75 -15.17 24.76
N ALA A 308 8.43 -14.36 25.77
CA ALA A 308 7.07 -14.20 26.27
C ALA A 308 6.10 -13.65 25.20
N GLU A 309 6.59 -12.82 24.28
CA GLU A 309 5.79 -12.25 23.19
C GLU A 309 5.71 -13.15 21.95
N VAL A 310 6.80 -13.85 21.61
CA VAL A 310 6.91 -14.59 20.34
C VAL A 310 6.43 -16.04 20.47
N LEU A 311 6.63 -16.69 21.61
CA LEU A 311 6.34 -18.14 21.76
C LEU A 311 4.85 -18.48 21.96
N PRO A 312 4.05 -17.74 22.75
CA PRO A 312 2.61 -18.03 22.94
C PRO A 312 1.73 -17.69 21.71
N VAL A 313 2.26 -16.91 20.76
CA VAL A 313 1.50 -16.24 19.70
C VAL A 313 1.56 -17.02 18.38
N MET A 314 0.54 -17.84 18.11
CA MET A 314 0.19 -18.21 16.72
C MET A 314 -1.33 -18.30 16.45
N LYS A 315 -2.21 -17.79 17.33
CA LYS A 315 -3.66 -17.70 17.02
C LYS A 315 -4.37 -16.39 17.41
N LYS A 316 -3.82 -15.51 18.26
CA LYS A 316 -4.60 -14.38 18.85
C LYS A 316 -3.93 -13.01 19.00
N SER A 317 -2.68 -12.78 18.56
CA SER A 317 -2.08 -11.43 18.58
C SER A 317 -1.59 -11.00 17.18
N PRO A 318 -1.47 -9.67 16.92
CA PRO A 318 -1.39 -9.11 15.57
C PRO A 318 -0.06 -9.46 14.89
N LYS A 319 -0.13 -9.78 13.59
CA LYS A 319 1.01 -10.12 12.69
C LYS A 319 2.20 -9.14 12.74
N LEU A 320 2.00 -7.94 13.30
CA LEU A 320 2.99 -6.88 13.38
C LEU A 320 4.06 -7.13 14.46
N LEU A 321 3.69 -7.61 15.66
CA LEU A 321 4.65 -7.88 16.75
C LEU A 321 5.63 -8.99 16.35
N SER A 322 5.13 -10.09 15.76
CA SER A 322 5.99 -11.16 15.26
C SER A 322 6.88 -10.72 14.11
N LYS A 323 6.42 -9.83 13.24
CA LYS A 323 7.25 -9.21 12.19
C LYS A 323 8.38 -8.38 12.78
N GLN A 324 8.09 -7.54 13.78
CA GLN A 324 9.07 -6.69 14.46
C GLN A 324 10.11 -7.50 15.22
N SER A 325 9.70 -8.52 15.98
CA SER A 325 10.66 -9.42 16.64
C SER A 325 11.55 -10.16 15.64
N ASN A 326 10.98 -10.63 14.52
CA ASN A 326 11.78 -11.25 13.44
C ASN A 326 12.77 -10.28 12.79
N GLN A 327 12.40 -9.00 12.67
CA GLN A 327 13.28 -7.95 12.16
C GLN A 327 14.46 -7.71 13.10
N PHE A 328 14.23 -7.65 14.41
CA PHE A 328 15.32 -7.58 15.40
C PHE A 328 16.31 -8.75 15.24
N PHE A 329 15.84 -9.99 15.10
CA PHE A 329 16.73 -11.14 14.87
C PHE A 329 17.50 -11.07 13.56
N ALA A 330 16.90 -10.50 12.50
CA ALA A 330 17.58 -10.31 11.22
C ALA A 330 18.68 -9.24 11.27
N LEU A 331 18.59 -8.27 12.18
CA LEU A 331 19.54 -7.16 12.33
C LEU A 331 20.83 -7.56 13.08
N LEU A 332 20.88 -8.73 13.71
CA LEU A 332 22.10 -9.31 14.33
C LEU A 332 23.18 -9.73 13.30
N LYS A 333 23.12 -9.19 12.08
CA LYS A 333 23.84 -9.57 10.85
C LYS A 333 25.33 -9.15 10.80
N HIS A 334 25.79 -8.25 11.67
CA HIS A 334 27.11 -7.65 11.48
C HIS A 334 28.30 -8.59 11.79
N ARG A 335 29.29 -8.52 10.89
CA ARG A 335 30.46 -9.41 10.81
C ARG A 335 31.30 -9.36 12.10
N ARG A 336 31.56 -10.55 12.68
CA ARG A 336 32.41 -10.85 13.86
C ARG A 336 31.77 -10.84 15.26
N LEU A 337 30.49 -11.18 15.38
CA LEU A 337 29.87 -11.45 16.67
C LEU A 337 29.92 -12.92 17.09
N LYS A 338 29.95 -13.18 18.41
CA LYS A 338 29.65 -14.47 19.03
C LYS A 338 28.16 -14.80 18.90
N VAL A 339 27.60 -14.73 17.69
CA VAL A 339 26.20 -15.12 17.35
C VAL A 339 25.86 -16.50 17.94
N LYS A 340 26.87 -17.36 18.06
CA LYS A 340 26.78 -18.66 18.74
C LYS A 340 26.27 -18.57 20.18
N ASN A 341 26.68 -17.59 20.99
CA ASN A 341 26.23 -17.45 22.38
C ASN A 341 24.76 -17.05 22.46
N ILE A 342 24.36 -16.04 21.68
CA ILE A 342 22.97 -15.60 21.53
C ILE A 342 22.08 -16.75 21.06
N LEU A 343 22.49 -17.45 19.99
CA LEU A 343 21.76 -18.60 19.47
C LEU A 343 21.72 -19.74 20.48
N ASN A 344 22.78 -19.99 21.23
CA ASN A 344 22.79 -21.01 22.28
C ASN A 344 21.79 -20.68 23.38
N VAL A 345 21.68 -19.42 23.81
CA VAL A 345 20.67 -18.97 24.79
C VAL A 345 19.26 -19.23 24.25
N ILE A 346 18.99 -18.83 23.00
CA ILE A 346 17.70 -19.06 22.34
C ILE A 346 17.40 -20.56 22.28
N LEU A 347 18.28 -21.34 21.64
CA LEU A 347 18.13 -22.77 21.40
C LEU A 347 17.96 -23.53 22.71
N HIS A 348 18.83 -23.29 23.71
CA HIS A 348 18.74 -23.96 25.01
C HIS A 348 17.38 -23.72 25.67
N SER A 349 16.88 -22.48 25.62
CA SER A 349 15.61 -22.12 26.26
C SER A 349 14.36 -22.73 25.59
N ILE A 350 14.42 -23.11 24.32
CA ILE A 350 13.29 -23.67 23.55
C ILE A 350 13.50 -25.14 23.15
N THR A 351 14.64 -25.74 23.49
CA THR A 351 14.99 -27.13 23.13
C THR A 351 13.88 -28.10 23.54
N ILE A 352 13.34 -27.96 24.76
CA ILE A 352 12.23 -28.81 25.26
C ILE A 352 11.02 -28.74 24.34
N SER A 353 10.71 -27.56 23.79
CA SER A 353 9.59 -27.38 22.86
C SER A 353 9.83 -28.01 21.49
N LEU A 354 11.10 -28.27 21.12
CA LEU A 354 11.49 -28.88 19.85
C LEU A 354 11.63 -30.41 19.93
N CYS A 355 11.57 -31.00 21.13
CA CYS A 355 11.76 -32.44 21.31
C CYS A 355 10.56 -33.30 20.85
N ASP A 356 9.35 -32.76 20.87
CA ASP A 356 8.14 -33.52 20.49
C ASP A 356 7.15 -32.65 19.71
N THR A 357 6.81 -33.11 18.51
CA THR A 357 5.82 -32.50 17.60
C THR A 357 4.42 -32.37 18.20
N LYS A 358 4.08 -33.16 19.23
CA LYS A 358 2.80 -33.07 19.96
C LYS A 358 2.73 -31.86 20.88
N LEU A 359 3.87 -31.26 21.22
CA LEU A 359 3.88 -30.09 22.09
C LEU A 359 3.23 -28.90 21.38
N ARG A 360 2.31 -28.23 22.08
CA ARG A 360 1.61 -27.04 21.57
C ARG A 360 2.58 -25.95 21.07
N LEU A 361 3.78 -25.88 21.65
CA LEU A 361 4.80 -24.88 21.34
C LEU A 361 5.81 -25.34 20.29
N PHE A 362 5.70 -26.56 19.74
CA PHE A 362 6.65 -27.08 18.75
C PHE A 362 6.72 -26.23 17.49
N THR A 363 5.57 -25.97 16.85
CA THR A 363 5.53 -25.16 15.61
C THR A 363 6.00 -23.72 15.85
N PRO A 364 5.55 -23.00 16.91
CA PRO A 364 6.11 -21.69 17.26
C PRO A 364 7.63 -21.72 17.47
N ALA A 365 8.16 -22.70 18.21
CA ALA A 365 9.60 -22.82 18.46
C ALA A 365 10.39 -23.04 17.17
N CYS A 366 9.92 -23.91 16.27
CA CYS A 366 10.56 -24.12 14.96
C CYS A 366 10.59 -22.82 14.14
N ARG A 367 9.52 -22.03 14.16
CA ARG A 367 9.42 -20.78 13.40
C ARG A 367 10.38 -19.69 13.92
N ILE A 368 10.59 -19.62 15.23
CA ILE A 368 11.62 -18.75 15.84
C ILE A 368 13.01 -19.14 15.32
N VAL A 369 13.33 -20.42 15.35
CA VAL A 369 14.66 -20.89 14.94
C VAL A 369 14.90 -20.70 13.45
N VAL A 370 13.87 -20.93 12.62
CA VAL A 370 13.91 -20.61 11.19
C VAL A 370 14.13 -19.11 10.96
N ALA A 371 13.48 -18.24 11.74
CA ALA A 371 13.71 -16.79 11.65
C ALA A 371 15.15 -16.41 12.03
N CYS A 372 15.69 -17.03 13.08
CA CYS A 372 17.10 -16.85 13.47
C CYS A 372 18.06 -17.33 12.36
N SER A 373 17.75 -18.45 11.71
CA SER A 373 18.57 -19.04 10.63
C SER A 373 18.64 -18.16 9.38
N ARG A 374 17.65 -17.29 9.15
CA ARG A 374 17.64 -16.33 8.04
C ARG A 374 18.59 -15.14 8.23
N SER A 375 19.16 -14.97 9.43
CA SER A 375 20.00 -13.81 9.75
C SER A 375 21.34 -13.81 9.02
N ASN A 376 22.06 -14.95 9.02
CA ASN A 376 23.35 -15.12 8.36
C ASN A 376 23.73 -16.61 8.21
N ALA A 377 24.76 -16.87 7.39
CA ALA A 377 25.32 -18.19 7.10
C ALA A 377 25.73 -18.97 8.36
N ASN A 378 26.41 -18.34 9.31
CA ASN A 378 26.83 -19.00 10.57
C ASN A 378 25.64 -19.40 11.45
N ALA A 379 24.59 -18.58 11.47
CA ALA A 379 23.36 -18.88 12.20
C ALA A 379 22.62 -20.06 11.57
N ALA A 380 22.48 -20.07 10.24
CA ALA A 380 21.91 -21.20 9.50
C ALA A 380 22.68 -22.49 9.79
N LEU A 381 24.01 -22.46 9.71
CA LEU A 381 24.87 -23.61 9.97
C LEU A 381 24.78 -24.09 11.43
N CYS A 382 24.84 -23.18 12.40
CA CYS A 382 24.76 -23.50 13.82
C CYS A 382 23.42 -24.17 14.17
N VAL A 383 22.33 -23.65 13.61
CA VAL A 383 20.99 -24.24 13.79
C VAL A 383 20.89 -25.60 13.11
N ALA A 384 21.33 -25.71 11.86
CA ALA A 384 21.26 -26.93 11.08
C ALA A 384 22.01 -28.09 11.75
N ASN A 385 23.25 -27.85 12.19
CA ASN A 385 24.07 -28.83 12.90
C ASN A 385 23.46 -29.30 14.23
N ARG A 386 22.56 -28.51 14.84
CA ARG A 386 21.88 -28.89 16.08
C ARG A 386 20.54 -29.58 15.84
N LEU A 387 19.74 -29.07 14.90
CA LEU A 387 18.36 -29.50 14.72
C LEU A 387 18.17 -30.61 13.68
N LEU A 388 18.99 -30.66 12.63
CA LEU A 388 18.87 -31.72 11.63
C LEU A 388 19.08 -33.13 12.24
N PRO A 389 20.13 -33.39 13.04
CA PRO A 389 20.28 -34.71 13.66
C PRO A 389 19.11 -35.07 14.58
N MET A 390 18.59 -34.08 15.31
CA MET A 390 17.45 -34.25 16.22
C MET A 390 16.16 -34.57 15.47
N PHE A 391 15.86 -33.86 14.39
CA PHE A 391 14.67 -34.12 13.58
C PHE A 391 14.76 -35.45 12.82
N VAL A 392 15.95 -35.82 12.34
CA VAL A 392 16.18 -37.14 11.73
C VAL A 392 15.91 -38.26 12.74
N SER A 393 16.46 -38.16 13.96
CA SER A 393 16.19 -39.15 15.04
C SER A 393 14.70 -39.26 15.36
N GLN A 394 14.00 -38.13 15.48
CA GLN A 394 12.55 -38.13 15.74
C GLN A 394 11.73 -38.80 14.62
N ILE A 395 12.20 -38.74 13.36
CA ILE A 395 11.55 -39.41 12.22
C ILE A 395 11.83 -40.92 12.26
N GLU A 396 13.06 -41.33 12.58
CA GLU A 396 13.50 -42.73 12.70
C GLU A 396 12.79 -43.45 13.87
N GLU A 397 12.55 -42.77 14.99
CA GLU A 397 11.94 -43.31 16.22
C GLU A 397 10.41 -43.59 16.13
N GLY A 398 9.84 -43.62 14.92
CA GLY A 398 8.46 -44.05 14.71
C GLY A 398 7.40 -42.96 14.85
N ALA A 399 7.71 -41.73 14.45
CA ALA A 399 6.72 -40.64 14.34
C ALA A 399 5.51 -41.06 13.48
N SER A 400 4.30 -40.65 13.87
CA SER A 400 3.10 -40.90 13.07
C SER A 400 3.17 -40.13 11.73
N SER A 401 2.38 -40.55 10.73
CA SER A 401 2.40 -39.97 9.38
C SER A 401 2.29 -38.43 9.37
N SER A 402 1.40 -37.86 10.19
CA SER A 402 1.22 -36.40 10.29
C SER A 402 2.40 -35.69 10.99
N GLN A 403 3.09 -36.35 11.92
CA GLN A 403 4.25 -35.81 12.60
C GLN A 403 5.47 -35.80 11.68
N LYS A 404 5.64 -36.87 10.90
CA LYS A 404 6.68 -36.96 9.85
C LYS A 404 6.54 -35.82 8.86
N ASP A 405 5.33 -35.54 8.36
CA ASP A 405 5.10 -34.43 7.43
C ASP A 405 5.51 -33.05 7.99
N ILE A 406 5.28 -32.81 9.28
CA ILE A 406 5.68 -31.54 9.93
C ILE A 406 7.20 -31.45 10.00
N LEU A 407 7.87 -32.52 10.42
CA LEU A 407 9.34 -32.56 10.55
C LEU A 407 10.01 -32.43 9.18
N LEU A 408 9.54 -33.18 8.17
CA LEU A 408 10.07 -33.12 6.80
C LEU A 408 9.98 -31.71 6.20
N LYS A 409 8.90 -30.97 6.47
CA LYS A 409 8.76 -29.57 6.04
C LYS A 409 9.82 -28.67 6.69
N PHE A 410 10.07 -28.82 7.98
CA PHE A 410 11.10 -28.02 8.67
C PHE A 410 12.52 -28.41 8.26
N VAL A 411 12.80 -29.70 8.04
CA VAL A 411 14.07 -30.15 7.47
C VAL A 411 14.30 -29.53 6.09
N THR A 412 13.30 -29.59 5.21
CA THR A 412 13.35 -28.98 3.86
C THR A 412 13.62 -27.48 3.94
N GLU A 413 12.94 -26.76 4.84
CA GLU A 413 13.14 -25.32 5.02
C GLU A 413 14.55 -24.98 5.55
N LEU A 414 15.10 -25.75 6.49
CA LEU A 414 16.46 -25.55 6.99
C LEU A 414 17.53 -25.84 5.92
N ILE A 415 17.36 -26.90 5.15
CA ILE A 415 18.27 -27.25 4.05
C ILE A 415 18.24 -26.15 2.97
N ASN A 416 17.05 -25.66 2.58
CA ASN A 416 16.91 -24.55 1.64
C ASN A 416 17.65 -23.29 2.13
N LEU A 417 17.57 -22.99 3.44
CA LEU A 417 18.29 -21.86 4.03
C LEU A 417 19.81 -22.06 4.00
N CYS A 418 20.31 -23.26 4.27
CA CYS A 418 21.74 -23.55 4.20
C CYS A 418 22.27 -23.48 2.76
N ARG A 419 21.51 -23.98 1.79
CA ARG A 419 21.83 -23.84 0.35
C ARG A 419 21.90 -22.38 -0.08
N LYS A 420 20.89 -21.57 0.26
CA LYS A 420 20.86 -20.13 -0.11
C LYS A 420 21.98 -19.30 0.51
N ASN A 421 22.57 -19.76 1.60
CA ASN A 421 23.68 -19.11 2.27
C ASN A 421 25.04 -19.76 1.94
N ASP A 422 25.10 -20.66 0.97
CA ASP A 422 26.32 -21.38 0.54
C ASP A 422 27.05 -22.14 1.66
N VAL A 423 26.34 -22.61 2.69
CA VAL A 423 26.89 -23.38 3.83
C VAL A 423 26.36 -24.81 3.91
N LEU A 424 25.69 -25.29 2.86
CA LEU A 424 25.15 -26.65 2.82
C LEU A 424 26.24 -27.71 2.99
N ASN A 425 27.40 -27.51 2.37
CA ASN A 425 28.54 -28.44 2.43
C ASN A 425 29.29 -28.40 3.77
N ASP A 426 29.03 -27.42 4.62
CA ASP A 426 29.67 -27.27 5.93
C ASP A 426 28.92 -28.05 7.04
N ILE A 427 27.75 -28.60 6.72
CA ILE A 427 26.99 -29.48 7.62
C ILE A 427 27.67 -30.84 7.67
N ASP A 428 27.60 -31.50 8.83
CA ASP A 428 28.10 -32.86 9.03
C ASP A 428 27.63 -33.82 7.91
N GLU A 429 28.60 -34.46 7.25
CA GLU A 429 28.37 -35.33 6.08
C GLU A 429 27.46 -36.53 6.42
N GLY A 430 27.62 -37.11 7.61
CA GLY A 430 26.78 -38.21 8.09
C GLY A 430 25.32 -37.78 8.24
N THR A 431 25.08 -36.59 8.77
CA THR A 431 23.76 -36.00 8.90
C THR A 431 23.12 -35.74 7.54
N LEU A 432 23.86 -35.16 6.59
CA LEU A 432 23.35 -34.92 5.23
C LEU A 432 22.99 -36.22 4.52
N LYS A 433 23.83 -37.25 4.65
CA LYS A 433 23.56 -38.58 4.06
C LYS A 433 22.26 -39.17 4.62
N LYS A 434 22.04 -39.11 5.93
CA LYS A 434 20.77 -39.54 6.54
C LYS A 434 19.57 -38.73 6.04
N VAL A 435 19.72 -37.42 5.86
CA VAL A 435 18.66 -36.57 5.30
C VAL A 435 18.31 -36.99 3.86
N GLN A 436 19.31 -37.31 3.03
CA GLN A 436 19.10 -37.84 1.67
C GLN A 436 18.38 -39.19 1.71
N GLU A 437 18.86 -40.14 2.52
CA GLU A 437 18.28 -41.48 2.67
C GLU A 437 16.82 -41.39 3.13
N MET A 438 16.54 -40.54 4.13
CA MET A 438 15.18 -40.28 4.63
C MET A 438 14.24 -39.78 3.53
N PHE A 439 14.65 -38.82 2.70
CA PHE A 439 13.81 -38.35 1.59
C PHE A 439 13.62 -39.43 0.51
N LEU A 440 14.65 -40.21 0.19
CA LEU A 440 14.57 -41.31 -0.78
C LEU A 440 13.64 -42.43 -0.29
N GLU A 441 13.66 -42.76 1.00
CA GLU A 441 12.71 -43.72 1.59
C GLU A 441 11.27 -43.23 1.49
N CYS A 442 11.03 -41.93 1.68
CA CYS A 442 9.70 -41.34 1.52
C CYS A 442 9.16 -41.47 0.10
N LEU A 443 10.03 -41.52 -0.93
CA LEU A 443 9.62 -41.76 -2.31
C LEU A 443 9.14 -43.19 -2.54
N LYS A 444 9.76 -44.18 -1.88
CA LYS A 444 9.41 -45.61 -2.00
C LYS A 444 8.06 -45.96 -1.36
N LEU A 445 7.60 -45.16 -0.40
CA LEU A 445 6.34 -45.36 0.31
C LEU A 445 5.18 -44.67 -0.42
N ASP A 446 4.03 -45.33 -0.54
CA ASP A 446 2.81 -44.71 -1.06
C ASP A 446 2.20 -43.77 -0.01
N SER A 447 2.74 -42.54 0.07
CA SER A 447 2.42 -41.57 1.12
C SER A 447 2.23 -40.16 0.56
N ALA A 448 1.41 -39.35 1.24
CA ALA A 448 1.26 -37.93 0.96
C ALA A 448 2.58 -37.13 1.11
N SER A 449 3.58 -37.72 1.78
CA SER A 449 4.90 -37.14 2.03
C SER A 449 5.80 -37.09 0.79
N LYS A 450 5.45 -37.79 -0.31
CA LYS A 450 6.23 -37.77 -1.57
C LYS A 450 6.49 -36.35 -2.08
N GLY A 451 5.49 -35.46 -2.02
CA GLY A 451 5.64 -34.07 -2.47
C GLY A 451 6.70 -33.30 -1.67
N ILE A 452 6.72 -33.46 -0.34
CA ILE A 452 7.71 -32.82 0.54
C ILE A 452 9.11 -33.41 0.28
N ALA A 453 9.19 -34.72 0.04
CA ALA A 453 10.45 -35.39 -0.27
C ALA A 453 11.05 -34.91 -1.59
N PHE A 454 10.26 -34.70 -2.64
CA PHE A 454 10.74 -34.09 -3.87
C PHE A 454 11.28 -32.68 -3.66
N GLU A 455 10.56 -31.85 -2.89
CA GLU A 455 11.03 -30.50 -2.54
C GLU A 455 12.37 -30.56 -1.80
N GLY A 456 12.50 -31.42 -0.78
CA GLY A 456 13.74 -31.65 -0.05
C GLY A 456 14.90 -32.12 -0.93
N LEU A 457 14.68 -33.13 -1.79
CA LEU A 457 15.70 -33.66 -2.71
C LEU A 457 16.17 -32.62 -3.73
N SER A 458 15.28 -31.71 -4.13
CA SER A 458 15.62 -30.60 -5.04
C SER A 458 16.62 -29.63 -4.42
N GLU A 459 16.60 -29.49 -3.10
CA GLU A 459 17.54 -28.65 -2.38
C GLU A 459 18.93 -29.30 -2.21
N VAL A 460 19.02 -30.64 -2.30
CA VAL A 460 20.29 -31.39 -2.16
C VAL A 460 20.75 -32.06 -3.46
N VAL A 461 20.21 -31.67 -4.62
CA VAL A 461 20.47 -32.33 -5.91
C VAL A 461 21.98 -32.46 -6.25
N GLY A 462 22.78 -31.45 -5.89
CA GLY A 462 24.23 -31.44 -6.12
C GLY A 462 24.99 -32.48 -5.28
N LEU A 463 24.42 -32.94 -4.18
CA LEU A 463 24.99 -33.93 -3.26
C LEU A 463 24.57 -35.36 -3.56
N LEU A 464 23.57 -35.55 -4.43
CA LEU A 464 23.07 -36.88 -4.79
C LEU A 464 24.02 -37.59 -5.76
N ASP A 465 24.30 -38.85 -5.50
CA ASP A 465 25.04 -39.72 -6.41
C ASP A 465 24.16 -40.19 -7.61
N ALA A 466 24.79 -40.87 -8.57
CA ALA A 466 24.08 -41.33 -9.77
C ALA A 466 22.94 -42.32 -9.47
N SER A 467 23.13 -43.22 -8.50
CA SER A 467 22.13 -44.23 -8.11
C SER A 467 20.93 -43.60 -7.39
N GLN A 468 21.18 -42.61 -6.53
CA GLN A 468 20.15 -41.86 -5.84
C GLN A 468 19.32 -41.01 -6.81
N ARG A 469 19.99 -40.37 -7.79
CA ARG A 469 19.29 -39.61 -8.85
C ARG A 469 18.39 -40.51 -9.67
N GLU A 470 18.84 -41.71 -10.01
CA GLU A 470 18.02 -42.70 -10.73
C GLU A 470 16.73 -43.03 -9.97
N VAL A 471 16.80 -43.23 -8.66
CA VAL A 471 15.61 -43.45 -7.81
C VAL A 471 14.64 -42.26 -7.90
N VAL A 472 15.14 -41.03 -7.86
CA VAL A 472 14.30 -39.83 -7.99
C VAL A 472 13.64 -39.78 -9.37
N TYR A 473 14.39 -40.05 -10.45
CA TYR A 473 13.85 -40.05 -11.81
C TYR A 473 12.75 -41.08 -12.02
N VAL A 474 12.95 -42.31 -11.56
CA VAL A 474 11.95 -43.38 -11.67
C VAL A 474 10.65 -42.99 -10.97
N ASN A 475 10.74 -42.48 -9.74
CA ASN A 475 9.54 -42.06 -8.98
C ASN A 475 8.89 -40.81 -9.57
N LEU A 476 9.68 -39.88 -10.12
CA LEU A 476 9.17 -38.70 -10.79
C LEU A 476 8.41 -39.08 -12.06
N LEU A 477 8.95 -40.00 -12.87
CA LEU A 477 8.27 -40.55 -14.05
C LEU A 477 6.97 -41.28 -13.68
N GLU A 478 6.99 -42.10 -12.61
CA GLU A 478 5.80 -42.80 -12.12
C GLU A 478 4.69 -41.83 -11.74
N ILE A 479 5.00 -40.75 -11.02
CA ILE A 479 4.03 -39.73 -10.61
C ILE A 479 3.50 -38.92 -11.79
N LEU A 480 4.37 -38.58 -12.74
CA LEU A 480 3.97 -37.91 -13.98
C LEU A 480 3.03 -38.79 -14.80
N GLN A 481 3.28 -40.10 -14.87
CA GLN A 481 2.44 -41.05 -15.60
C GLN A 481 1.15 -41.42 -14.86
N SER A 482 1.18 -41.50 -13.52
CA SER A 482 -0.03 -41.66 -12.69
C SER A 482 -0.93 -40.42 -12.75
N GLY A 483 -0.32 -39.27 -13.10
CA GLY A 483 -0.80 -37.89 -13.01
C GLY A 483 -1.57 -37.59 -11.73
N SER A 484 -0.88 -37.90 -10.64
CA SER A 484 -1.19 -37.35 -9.33
C SER A 484 -0.93 -35.84 -9.34
N ASN A 485 -1.81 -35.07 -8.68
CA ASN A 485 -1.75 -33.59 -8.67
C ASN A 485 -0.72 -33.05 -7.66
N VAL A 486 0.50 -33.58 -7.70
CA VAL A 486 1.60 -33.13 -6.85
C VAL A 486 2.30 -31.95 -7.54
N ASN A 487 2.48 -30.83 -6.85
CA ASN A 487 3.26 -29.72 -7.39
C ASN A 487 4.74 -30.13 -7.39
N LEU A 488 5.29 -30.34 -8.58
CA LEU A 488 6.66 -30.76 -8.80
C LEU A 488 7.49 -29.68 -9.50
N ASP A 489 7.00 -28.43 -9.60
CA ASP A 489 7.62 -27.43 -10.47
C ASP A 489 9.08 -27.12 -10.09
N ALA A 490 9.34 -26.94 -8.80
CA ALA A 490 10.68 -26.69 -8.29
C ALA A 490 11.62 -27.88 -8.56
N THR A 491 11.10 -29.09 -8.37
CA THR A 491 11.81 -30.35 -8.59
C THR A 491 12.13 -30.58 -10.05
N LEU A 492 11.15 -30.42 -10.93
CA LEU A 492 11.32 -30.53 -12.37
C LEU A 492 12.39 -29.54 -12.85
N LYS A 493 12.37 -28.29 -12.38
CA LYS A 493 13.38 -27.29 -12.77
C LYS A 493 14.80 -27.65 -12.34
N GLN A 494 14.99 -28.15 -11.13
CA GLN A 494 16.31 -28.54 -10.62
C GLN A 494 16.83 -29.82 -11.30
N PHE A 495 15.98 -30.84 -11.45
CA PHE A 495 16.37 -32.12 -12.05
C PHE A 495 16.42 -32.10 -13.58
N ALA A 496 15.73 -31.17 -14.25
CA ALA A 496 15.79 -30.99 -15.71
C ALA A 496 17.17 -30.56 -16.23
N GLN A 497 18.06 -30.06 -15.38
CA GLN A 497 19.44 -29.77 -15.80
C GLN A 497 20.26 -31.04 -16.07
N HIS A 498 19.79 -32.19 -15.59
CA HIS A 498 20.46 -33.48 -15.65
C HIS A 498 19.68 -34.45 -16.57
N LYS A 499 19.93 -34.31 -17.89
CA LYS A 499 19.61 -35.16 -19.07
C LYS A 499 18.89 -36.53 -18.90
N LEU A 500 17.73 -36.66 -18.25
CA LEU A 500 17.06 -37.98 -18.12
C LEU A 500 15.56 -38.06 -18.46
N LEU A 501 14.87 -36.96 -18.83
CA LEU A 501 13.51 -37.08 -19.38
C LEU A 501 13.55 -37.38 -20.87
N GLU A 502 14.24 -38.44 -21.28
CA GLU A 502 14.15 -38.91 -22.66
C GLU A 502 12.81 -39.62 -22.90
N LYS A 503 11.94 -38.89 -23.59
CA LYS A 503 10.89 -39.31 -24.55
C LYS A 503 9.67 -40.13 -24.09
N ASN A 504 9.65 -40.79 -22.93
CA ASN A 504 8.57 -41.76 -22.62
C ASN A 504 7.51 -41.35 -21.58
N PHE A 505 7.50 -40.10 -21.07
CA PHE A 505 6.46 -39.65 -20.13
C PHE A 505 5.28 -38.91 -20.79
N LEU A 506 5.43 -38.46 -22.03
CA LEU A 506 4.40 -37.74 -22.76
C LEU A 506 3.36 -38.74 -23.29
N ASN A 507 2.32 -38.97 -22.51
CA ASN A 507 1.17 -39.76 -22.93
C ASN A 507 -0.13 -38.97 -22.70
N SER A 508 -1.20 -39.42 -23.34
CA SER A 508 -2.49 -38.73 -23.34
C SER A 508 -3.49 -39.37 -22.37
N THR A 509 -3.02 -40.20 -21.43
CA THR A 509 -3.85 -40.88 -20.42
C THR A 509 -4.06 -40.05 -19.16
N ASN A 510 -3.17 -39.08 -18.85
CA ASN A 510 -3.39 -38.11 -17.77
C ASN A 510 -3.04 -36.67 -18.18
N ALA A 511 -3.97 -36.03 -18.89
CA ALA A 511 -3.79 -34.74 -19.54
C ALA A 511 -3.18 -33.67 -18.61
N LYS A 512 -3.84 -33.38 -17.48
CA LYS A 512 -3.57 -32.14 -16.74
C LYS A 512 -2.18 -32.12 -16.08
N GLY A 513 -1.75 -33.23 -15.47
CA GLY A 513 -0.43 -33.32 -14.85
C GLY A 513 0.71 -33.25 -15.86
N ILE A 514 0.54 -33.92 -17.01
CA ILE A 514 1.54 -33.97 -18.08
C ILE A 514 1.66 -32.60 -18.77
N PHE A 515 0.54 -31.93 -19.06
CA PHE A 515 0.56 -30.59 -19.63
C PHE A 515 1.21 -29.56 -18.70
N ASN A 516 0.91 -29.56 -17.40
CA ASN A 516 1.58 -28.69 -16.43
C ASN A 516 3.09 -28.92 -16.41
N SER A 517 3.50 -30.19 -16.45
CA SER A 517 4.91 -30.58 -16.44
C SER A 517 5.61 -30.17 -17.73
N ALA A 518 4.95 -30.31 -18.89
CA ALA A 518 5.46 -29.86 -20.18
C ALA A 518 5.66 -28.33 -20.20
N VAL A 519 4.70 -27.56 -19.66
CA VAL A 519 4.80 -26.10 -19.51
C VAL A 519 5.99 -25.73 -18.61
N CYS A 520 6.13 -26.40 -17.46
CA CYS A 520 7.23 -26.16 -16.53
C CYS A 520 8.61 -26.46 -17.16
N LEU A 521 8.71 -27.58 -17.89
CA LEU A 521 9.93 -27.99 -18.59
C LEU A 521 10.27 -27.08 -19.76
N LEU A 522 9.29 -26.59 -20.53
CA LEU A 522 9.52 -25.61 -21.60
C LEU A 522 10.08 -24.28 -21.08
N GLY A 523 9.78 -23.92 -19.83
CA GLY A 523 10.42 -22.79 -19.15
C GLY A 523 11.94 -22.95 -18.97
N VAL A 524 12.45 -24.19 -18.92
CA VAL A 524 13.89 -24.52 -18.78
C VAL A 524 14.50 -24.92 -20.13
N TRP A 525 13.84 -25.81 -20.86
CA TRP A 525 14.25 -26.36 -22.15
C TRP A 525 13.53 -25.65 -23.30
N LYS A 526 13.82 -24.35 -23.46
CA LYS A 526 13.11 -23.47 -24.41
C LYS A 526 13.20 -23.89 -25.88
N THR A 527 14.13 -24.79 -26.23
CA THR A 527 14.39 -25.28 -27.59
C THR A 527 13.99 -26.75 -27.79
N SER A 528 13.16 -27.31 -26.90
CA SER A 528 12.77 -28.73 -26.97
C SER A 528 11.63 -28.95 -27.98
N ASP A 529 11.98 -29.30 -29.21
CA ASP A 529 11.00 -29.61 -30.27
C ASP A 529 9.99 -30.68 -29.85
N VAL A 530 10.41 -31.65 -29.02
CA VAL A 530 9.53 -32.74 -28.54
C VAL A 530 8.39 -32.19 -27.69
N LEU A 531 8.66 -31.24 -26.80
CA LEU A 531 7.64 -30.65 -25.93
C LEU A 531 6.72 -29.71 -26.69
N TYR A 532 7.25 -28.93 -27.64
CA TYR A 532 6.42 -28.12 -28.53
C TYR A 532 5.51 -28.99 -29.39
N ASN A 533 6.06 -30.01 -30.06
CA ASN A 533 5.26 -30.90 -30.89
C ASN A 533 4.20 -31.64 -30.08
N PHE A 534 4.48 -32.06 -28.84
CA PHE A 534 3.44 -32.64 -27.97
C PHE A 534 2.26 -31.68 -27.74
N LEU A 535 2.52 -30.40 -27.43
CA LEU A 535 1.46 -29.40 -27.27
C LEU A 535 0.70 -29.19 -28.58
N LEU A 536 1.42 -29.03 -29.69
CA LEU A 536 0.84 -28.77 -31.02
C LEU A 536 0.01 -29.96 -31.51
N ASP A 537 0.51 -31.18 -31.40
CA ASP A 537 -0.20 -32.40 -31.80
C ASP A 537 -1.45 -32.61 -30.95
N SER A 538 -1.38 -32.28 -29.65
CA SER A 538 -2.55 -32.32 -28.77
C SER A 538 -3.65 -31.33 -29.17
N VAL A 539 -3.28 -30.18 -29.77
CA VAL A 539 -4.25 -29.19 -30.26
C VAL A 539 -4.75 -29.55 -31.65
N PHE A 540 -3.86 -29.84 -32.59
CA PHE A 540 -4.19 -29.96 -34.02
C PHE A 540 -4.57 -31.37 -34.44
N HIS A 541 -3.99 -32.41 -33.83
CA HIS A 541 -4.11 -33.80 -34.30
C HIS A 541 -4.92 -34.72 -33.37
N ASP A 542 -4.99 -34.47 -32.05
CA ASP A 542 -5.78 -35.32 -31.13
C ASP A 542 -7.30 -35.15 -31.37
N ALA A 543 -8.05 -36.26 -31.38
CA ALA A 543 -9.49 -36.25 -31.64
C ALA A 543 -10.33 -35.75 -30.44
N ARG A 544 -9.77 -35.71 -29.24
CA ARG A 544 -10.49 -35.39 -27.99
C ARG A 544 -10.49 -33.89 -27.68
N ASN A 545 -11.68 -33.31 -27.56
CA ASN A 545 -11.83 -31.87 -27.31
C ASN A 545 -11.36 -31.41 -25.93
N ASP A 546 -11.46 -32.26 -24.90
CA ASP A 546 -10.97 -31.99 -23.54
C ASP A 546 -9.44 -31.88 -23.51
N LEU A 547 -8.75 -32.66 -24.33
CA LEU A 547 -7.30 -32.55 -24.49
C LEU A 547 -6.89 -31.31 -25.26
N LYS A 548 -7.57 -31.02 -26.38
CA LYS A 548 -7.36 -29.77 -27.11
C LYS A 548 -7.50 -28.56 -26.19
N LEU A 549 -8.56 -28.53 -25.37
CA LEU A 549 -8.79 -27.45 -24.41
C LEU A 549 -7.67 -27.35 -23.37
N THR A 550 -7.25 -28.48 -22.79
CA THR A 550 -6.17 -28.50 -21.79
C THR A 550 -4.84 -28.03 -22.39
N ALA A 551 -4.53 -28.45 -23.61
CA ALA A 551 -3.35 -28.03 -24.35
C ALA A 551 -3.37 -26.53 -24.65
N LEU A 552 -4.51 -26.00 -25.13
CA LEU A 552 -4.69 -24.56 -25.39
C LEU A 552 -4.55 -23.72 -24.12
N GLN A 553 -5.13 -24.15 -22.99
CA GLN A 553 -4.97 -23.48 -21.70
C GLN A 553 -3.51 -23.47 -21.22
N SER A 554 -2.79 -24.56 -21.48
CA SER A 554 -1.37 -24.71 -21.15
C SER A 554 -0.50 -23.80 -22.02
N MET A 555 -0.79 -23.74 -23.33
CA MET A 555 -0.15 -22.79 -24.25
C MET A 555 -0.43 -21.34 -23.84
N LYS A 556 -1.68 -21.01 -23.48
CA LYS A 556 -2.05 -19.66 -23.01
C LYS A 556 -1.24 -19.24 -21.78
N SER A 557 -1.09 -20.13 -20.80
CA SER A 557 -0.27 -19.86 -19.61
C SER A 557 1.20 -19.66 -19.97
N LEU A 558 1.74 -20.52 -20.85
CA LEU A 558 3.15 -20.46 -21.25
C LEU A 558 3.49 -19.18 -22.02
N ILE A 559 2.60 -18.76 -22.92
CA ILE A 559 2.77 -17.61 -23.82
C ILE A 559 2.59 -16.29 -23.06
N ALA A 560 1.73 -16.24 -22.04
CA ALA A 560 1.53 -15.04 -21.22
C ALA A 560 2.78 -14.66 -20.39
N ASP A 561 3.61 -15.65 -20.03
CA ASP A 561 4.72 -15.47 -19.09
C ASP A 561 6.09 -15.22 -19.77
N ASP A 562 6.32 -15.71 -21.00
CA ASP A 562 7.63 -15.62 -21.67
C ASP A 562 7.54 -15.35 -23.18
N VAL A 563 7.90 -14.11 -23.58
CA VAL A 563 7.90 -13.63 -24.97
C VAL A 563 8.82 -14.47 -25.89
N ALA A 564 9.90 -15.05 -25.37
CA ALA A 564 10.82 -15.87 -26.18
C ALA A 564 10.15 -17.14 -26.70
N ILE A 565 9.26 -17.73 -25.89
CA ILE A 565 8.51 -18.94 -26.26
C ILE A 565 7.49 -18.61 -27.35
N VAL A 566 6.80 -17.47 -27.24
CA VAL A 566 5.85 -17.01 -28.26
C VAL A 566 6.54 -16.79 -29.59
N ARG A 567 7.71 -16.15 -29.58
CA ARG A 567 8.52 -15.95 -30.78
C ARG A 567 8.87 -17.28 -31.44
N HIS A 568 9.25 -18.28 -30.66
CA HIS A 568 9.57 -19.61 -31.18
C HIS A 568 8.33 -20.30 -31.80
N PHE A 569 7.16 -20.23 -31.16
CA PHE A 569 5.90 -20.72 -31.74
C PHE A 569 5.57 -20.05 -33.08
N VAL A 570 5.71 -18.74 -33.17
CA VAL A 570 5.41 -17.97 -34.39
C VAL A 570 6.43 -18.28 -35.48
N GLU A 571 7.72 -18.07 -35.22
CA GLU A 571 8.77 -18.10 -36.24
C GLU A 571 9.11 -19.52 -36.69
N THR A 572 9.09 -20.49 -35.77
CA THR A 572 9.54 -21.87 -36.07
C THR A 572 8.38 -22.76 -36.52
N PHE A 573 7.19 -22.61 -35.90
CA PHE A 573 6.07 -23.51 -36.14
C PHE A 573 4.94 -22.92 -36.98
N GLY A 574 5.01 -21.63 -37.35
CA GLY A 574 3.96 -20.97 -38.15
C GLY A 574 2.59 -21.05 -37.47
N ILE A 575 2.56 -20.80 -36.16
CA ILE A 575 1.39 -21.13 -35.33
C ILE A 575 0.11 -20.38 -35.73
N ILE A 576 0.25 -19.17 -36.28
CA ILE A 576 -0.87 -18.32 -36.70
C ILE A 576 -1.59 -18.97 -37.88
N GLU A 577 -0.84 -19.35 -38.91
CA GLU A 577 -1.37 -20.07 -40.08
C GLU A 577 -2.02 -21.39 -39.67
N LYS A 578 -1.38 -22.16 -38.78
CA LYS A 578 -1.95 -23.42 -38.28
C LYS A 578 -3.27 -23.23 -37.54
N PHE A 579 -3.41 -22.17 -36.73
CA PHE A 579 -4.69 -21.87 -36.06
C PHE A 579 -5.78 -21.44 -37.04
N ILE A 580 -5.42 -20.67 -38.08
CA ILE A 580 -6.35 -20.30 -39.15
C ILE A 580 -6.85 -21.54 -39.89
N GLU A 581 -5.95 -22.42 -40.32
CA GLU A 581 -6.30 -23.68 -40.98
C GLU A 581 -7.12 -24.60 -40.06
N PHE A 582 -6.74 -24.70 -38.78
CA PHE A 582 -7.45 -25.50 -37.78
C PHE A 582 -8.90 -25.06 -37.63
N LEU A 583 -9.16 -23.76 -37.46
CA LEU A 583 -10.53 -23.25 -37.29
C LEU A 583 -11.36 -23.34 -38.58
N ARG A 584 -10.73 -23.28 -39.75
CA ARG A 584 -11.42 -23.45 -41.05
C ARG A 584 -11.75 -24.89 -41.39
N ASN A 585 -10.86 -25.83 -41.06
CA ASN A 585 -10.99 -27.24 -41.40
C ASN A 585 -11.93 -28.00 -40.44
N ASN A 586 -12.18 -27.47 -39.25
CA ASN A 586 -13.04 -28.11 -38.24
C ASN A 586 -14.32 -27.29 -38.08
N THR A 587 -15.49 -27.88 -38.36
CA THR A 587 -16.79 -27.19 -38.27
C THR A 587 -17.44 -27.31 -36.89
N ASP A 588 -17.23 -28.43 -36.18
CA ASP A 588 -17.97 -28.77 -34.94
C ASP A 588 -17.09 -28.74 -33.68
N LEU A 589 -16.39 -27.63 -33.45
CA LEU A 589 -15.58 -27.46 -32.24
C LEU A 589 -16.41 -26.92 -31.06
N PRO A 590 -16.21 -27.42 -29.83
CA PRO A 590 -16.86 -26.85 -28.65
C PRO A 590 -16.46 -25.39 -28.43
N ILE A 591 -17.41 -24.58 -27.94
CA ILE A 591 -17.21 -23.14 -27.68
C ILE A 591 -15.99 -22.86 -26.81
N ASP A 592 -15.72 -23.69 -25.80
CA ASP A 592 -14.56 -23.52 -24.91
C ASP A 592 -13.23 -23.65 -25.67
N VAL A 593 -13.16 -24.55 -26.66
CA VAL A 593 -11.97 -24.73 -27.52
C VAL A 593 -11.82 -23.53 -28.46
N LEU A 594 -12.93 -23.01 -29.01
CA LEU A 594 -12.93 -21.83 -29.87
C LEU A 594 -12.42 -20.59 -29.14
N VAL A 595 -12.95 -20.32 -27.93
CA VAL A 595 -12.51 -19.19 -27.08
C VAL A 595 -11.05 -19.34 -26.68
N ALA A 596 -10.62 -20.53 -26.25
CA ALA A 596 -9.24 -20.78 -25.89
C ALA A 596 -8.28 -20.61 -27.08
N THR A 597 -8.70 -21.01 -28.29
CA THR A 597 -7.94 -20.80 -29.53
C THR A 597 -7.78 -19.32 -29.84
N ALA A 598 -8.87 -18.55 -29.80
CA ALA A 598 -8.84 -17.10 -30.02
C ALA A 598 -7.96 -16.39 -28.98
N ASP A 599 -8.00 -16.81 -27.71
CA ASP A 599 -7.15 -16.26 -26.66
C ASP A 599 -5.65 -16.49 -26.91
N VAL A 600 -5.27 -17.69 -27.33
CA VAL A 600 -3.87 -17.99 -27.71
C VAL A 600 -3.47 -17.18 -28.93
N LEU A 601 -4.35 -17.06 -29.93
CA LEU A 601 -4.08 -16.29 -31.14
C LEU A 601 -3.89 -14.79 -30.86
N LYS A 602 -4.71 -14.20 -29.96
CA LYS A 602 -4.55 -12.81 -29.49
C LYS A 602 -3.18 -12.58 -28.88
N LEU A 603 -2.74 -13.48 -28.00
CA LEU A 603 -1.42 -13.38 -27.37
C LEU A 603 -0.29 -13.50 -28.41
N CYS A 604 -0.40 -14.42 -29.37
CA CYS A 604 0.57 -14.52 -30.47
C CYS A 604 0.63 -13.22 -31.27
N MET A 605 -0.52 -12.69 -31.69
CA MET A 605 -0.62 -11.42 -32.44
C MET A 605 -0.04 -10.25 -31.66
N HIS A 606 -0.31 -10.16 -30.35
CA HIS A 606 0.18 -9.07 -29.51
C HIS A 606 1.71 -9.01 -29.40
N THR A 607 2.39 -10.15 -29.50
CA THR A 607 3.87 -10.21 -29.44
C THR A 607 4.57 -9.87 -30.75
N LEU A 608 3.85 -9.84 -31.88
CA LEU A 608 4.41 -9.47 -33.18
C LEU A 608 4.74 -7.97 -33.22
N THR A 609 5.74 -7.61 -34.03
CA THR A 609 6.00 -6.21 -34.39
C THR A 609 4.84 -5.60 -35.16
N LYS A 610 4.74 -4.27 -35.17
CA LYS A 610 3.70 -3.53 -35.92
C LYS A 610 3.67 -3.96 -37.38
N GLU A 611 4.82 -4.07 -38.02
CA GLU A 611 4.98 -4.44 -39.42
C GLU A 611 4.47 -5.85 -39.68
N GLN A 612 4.84 -6.81 -38.81
CA GLN A 612 4.36 -8.19 -38.89
C GLN A 612 2.84 -8.29 -38.69
N GLN A 613 2.28 -7.56 -37.73
CA GLN A 613 0.82 -7.50 -37.54
C GLN A 613 0.12 -6.97 -38.79
N SER A 614 0.62 -5.88 -39.38
CA SER A 614 0.06 -5.31 -40.61
C SER A 614 0.10 -6.30 -41.78
N VAL A 615 1.20 -7.03 -41.95
CA VAL A 615 1.32 -8.07 -43.00
C VAL A 615 0.30 -9.18 -42.77
N THR A 616 0.21 -9.75 -41.57
CA THR A 616 -0.76 -10.80 -41.24
C THR A 616 -2.20 -10.35 -41.49
N ILE A 617 -2.54 -9.13 -41.06
CA ILE A 617 -3.88 -8.56 -41.26
C ILE A 617 -4.19 -8.37 -42.75
N SER A 618 -3.26 -7.82 -43.53
CA SER A 618 -3.46 -7.63 -44.97
C SER A 618 -3.67 -8.95 -45.73
N ARG A 619 -3.08 -10.05 -45.23
CA ARG A 619 -3.15 -11.38 -45.84
C ARG A 619 -4.47 -12.09 -45.55
N PHE A 620 -4.95 -12.04 -44.31
CA PHE A 620 -6.05 -12.90 -43.86
C PHE A 620 -7.38 -12.16 -43.65
N LEU A 621 -7.36 -10.90 -43.22
CA LEU A 621 -8.58 -10.17 -42.87
C LEU A 621 -9.57 -9.99 -44.04
N PRO A 622 -9.16 -9.75 -45.30
CA PRO A 622 -10.11 -9.51 -46.40
C PRO A 622 -11.01 -10.70 -46.75
N ASP A 623 -10.59 -11.93 -46.46
CA ASP A 623 -11.34 -13.14 -46.76
C ASP A 623 -12.26 -13.56 -45.60
N LEU A 624 -12.09 -13.01 -44.39
CA LEU A 624 -12.86 -13.46 -43.22
C LEU A 624 -14.32 -12.96 -43.24
N ALA A 625 -15.24 -13.83 -42.83
CA ALA A 625 -16.65 -13.51 -42.69
C ALA A 625 -17.23 -14.08 -41.37
N PRO A 626 -17.84 -13.27 -40.49
CA PRO A 626 -18.19 -13.70 -39.14
C PRO A 626 -19.25 -14.81 -39.11
N HIS A 627 -20.11 -14.88 -40.14
CA HIS A 627 -21.13 -15.92 -40.29
C HIS A 627 -20.59 -17.25 -40.84
N ARG A 628 -19.31 -17.32 -41.26
CA ARG A 628 -18.71 -18.50 -41.88
C ARG A 628 -18.08 -19.40 -40.81
N GLY A 629 -18.80 -20.43 -40.37
CA GLY A 629 -18.28 -21.44 -39.45
C GLY A 629 -17.69 -20.83 -38.17
N ASN A 630 -16.41 -21.09 -37.90
CA ASN A 630 -15.71 -20.63 -36.69
C ASN A 630 -14.97 -19.30 -36.86
N GLU A 631 -15.17 -18.58 -37.97
CA GLU A 631 -14.36 -17.41 -38.30
C GLU A 631 -14.60 -16.18 -37.43
N LEU A 632 -15.72 -16.10 -36.69
CA LEU A 632 -15.87 -15.09 -35.64
C LEU A 632 -14.75 -15.15 -34.60
N PHE A 633 -14.27 -16.35 -34.26
CA PHE A 633 -13.16 -16.53 -33.31
C PHE A 633 -11.80 -16.24 -33.95
N LEU A 634 -11.68 -16.34 -35.29
CA LEU A 634 -10.53 -15.82 -36.01
C LEU A 634 -10.50 -14.29 -36.00
N PHE A 635 -11.65 -13.63 -36.15
CA PHE A 635 -11.74 -12.19 -35.94
C PHE A 635 -11.27 -11.83 -34.52
N ASP A 636 -11.79 -12.47 -33.48
CA ASP A 636 -11.35 -12.20 -32.10
C ASP A 636 -9.85 -12.43 -31.92
N GLY A 637 -9.34 -13.55 -32.42
CA GLY A 637 -7.93 -13.93 -32.37
C GLY A 637 -6.99 -12.94 -33.06
N LEU A 638 -7.35 -12.48 -34.26
CA LEU A 638 -6.47 -11.65 -35.10
C LEU A 638 -6.54 -10.16 -34.76
N ILE A 639 -7.74 -9.62 -34.54
CA ILE A 639 -7.94 -8.17 -34.35
C ILE A 639 -8.18 -7.76 -32.89
N GLY A 640 -8.45 -8.70 -31.98
CA GLY A 640 -8.86 -8.42 -30.60
C GLY A 640 -7.80 -7.75 -29.71
N GLN A 641 -6.50 -7.89 -30.01
CA GLN A 641 -5.39 -7.29 -29.23
C GLN A 641 -4.24 -6.74 -30.11
N LEU A 642 -4.56 -6.11 -31.23
CA LEU A 642 -3.55 -5.49 -32.09
C LEU A 642 -2.92 -4.25 -31.45
N CYS A 643 -1.69 -3.95 -31.90
CA CYS A 643 -1.02 -2.70 -31.62
C CYS A 643 -1.89 -1.49 -32.04
N PRO A 644 -1.96 -0.41 -31.23
CA PRO A 644 -2.76 0.78 -31.54
C PRO A 644 -2.47 1.40 -32.92
N ASP A 645 -1.22 1.29 -33.39
CA ASP A 645 -0.75 1.92 -34.62
C ASP A 645 -1.03 1.10 -35.89
N VAL A 646 -1.59 -0.10 -35.76
CA VAL A 646 -1.97 -0.94 -36.90
C VAL A 646 -3.30 -0.44 -37.46
N ASP A 647 -3.23 0.13 -38.66
CA ASP A 647 -4.38 0.66 -39.38
C ASP A 647 -5.25 -0.45 -39.97
N ILE A 648 -6.55 -0.37 -39.68
CA ILE A 648 -7.59 -1.27 -40.19
C ILE A 648 -8.75 -0.50 -40.83
N SER A 649 -8.56 0.80 -41.08
CA SER A 649 -9.62 1.71 -41.53
C SER A 649 -10.22 1.28 -42.88
N SER A 650 -9.41 0.71 -43.78
CA SER A 650 -9.87 0.17 -45.07
C SER A 650 -10.88 -0.97 -44.95
N HIS A 651 -10.86 -1.72 -43.84
CA HIS A 651 -11.77 -2.86 -43.60
C HIS A 651 -12.87 -2.52 -42.60
N PHE A 652 -12.81 -1.35 -41.96
CA PHE A 652 -13.68 -0.97 -40.85
C PHE A 652 -15.16 -1.03 -41.21
N HIS A 653 -15.54 -0.49 -42.37
CA HIS A 653 -16.93 -0.44 -42.82
C HIS A 653 -17.54 -1.85 -42.97
N HIS A 654 -16.88 -2.71 -43.75
CA HIS A 654 -17.36 -4.07 -44.03
C HIS A 654 -17.41 -4.94 -42.77
N ILE A 655 -16.33 -4.98 -41.98
CA ILE A 655 -16.27 -5.80 -40.76
C ILE A 655 -17.34 -5.36 -39.76
N THR A 656 -17.50 -4.05 -39.56
CA THR A 656 -18.49 -3.52 -38.62
C THR A 656 -19.91 -3.86 -39.05
N LYS A 657 -20.19 -3.75 -40.36
CA LYS A 657 -21.48 -4.11 -40.93
C LYS A 657 -21.78 -5.59 -40.70
N ASP A 658 -20.86 -6.47 -41.09
CA ASP A 658 -21.05 -7.93 -40.99
C ASP A 658 -21.20 -8.39 -39.54
N LEU A 659 -20.42 -7.81 -38.61
CA LEU A 659 -20.54 -8.10 -37.17
C LEU A 659 -21.88 -7.63 -36.58
N ILE A 660 -22.40 -6.47 -37.01
CA ILE A 660 -23.70 -5.97 -36.55
C ILE A 660 -24.84 -6.83 -37.10
N GLU A 661 -24.80 -7.18 -38.39
CA GLU A 661 -25.80 -8.06 -39.00
C GLU A 661 -25.81 -9.43 -38.31
N TYR A 662 -24.64 -10.03 -38.10
CA TYR A 662 -24.53 -11.31 -37.41
C TYR A 662 -24.96 -11.24 -35.94
N ALA A 663 -24.62 -10.16 -35.22
CA ALA A 663 -25.10 -9.94 -33.85
C ALA A 663 -26.63 -9.85 -33.79
N VAL A 664 -27.27 -9.25 -34.80
CA VAL A 664 -28.73 -9.15 -34.89
C VAL A 664 -29.38 -10.49 -35.24
N GLU A 665 -28.79 -11.29 -36.13
CA GLU A 665 -29.24 -12.66 -36.45
C GLU A 665 -29.20 -13.57 -35.21
N ILE A 666 -28.06 -13.59 -34.50
CA ILE A 666 -27.92 -14.33 -33.22
C ILE A 666 -29.01 -13.87 -32.24
N SER A 667 -29.23 -12.56 -32.18
CA SER A 667 -30.22 -11.95 -31.30
C SER A 667 -31.67 -12.28 -31.66
N ARG A 668 -31.97 -12.68 -32.90
CA ARG A 668 -33.31 -13.15 -33.30
C ARG A 668 -33.54 -14.63 -32.98
N GLY A 669 -32.53 -15.31 -32.44
CA GLY A 669 -32.59 -16.74 -32.14
C GLY A 669 -32.30 -17.63 -33.35
N GLU A 670 -31.81 -17.04 -34.45
CA GLU A 670 -31.40 -17.78 -35.66
C GLU A 670 -30.11 -18.59 -35.42
N VAL A 671 -29.30 -18.17 -34.43
CA VAL A 671 -28.11 -18.89 -33.95
C VAL A 671 -28.15 -18.97 -32.41
N SER A 672 -28.13 -20.17 -31.84
CA SER A 672 -28.29 -20.41 -30.40
C SER A 672 -26.97 -20.33 -29.62
N SER A 673 -26.29 -19.18 -29.62
CA SER A 673 -25.08 -19.00 -28.79
C SER A 673 -24.90 -17.59 -28.22
N SER A 674 -25.07 -17.45 -26.91
CA SER A 674 -24.82 -16.20 -26.17
C SER A 674 -23.34 -15.77 -26.17
N VAL A 675 -22.42 -16.72 -26.42
CA VAL A 675 -20.98 -16.48 -26.49
C VAL A 675 -20.59 -15.80 -27.80
N HIS A 676 -21.17 -16.23 -28.93
CA HIS A 676 -20.92 -15.57 -30.22
C HIS A 676 -21.34 -14.09 -30.17
N LEU A 677 -22.49 -13.81 -29.55
CA LEU A 677 -22.94 -12.43 -29.33
C LEU A 677 -21.96 -11.63 -28.46
N ASP A 678 -21.41 -12.22 -27.38
CA ASP A 678 -20.40 -11.57 -26.53
C ASP A 678 -19.10 -11.27 -27.29
N VAL A 679 -18.66 -12.15 -28.19
CA VAL A 679 -17.48 -11.91 -29.05
C VAL A 679 -17.75 -10.79 -30.05
N CYS A 680 -18.90 -10.79 -30.75
CA CYS A 680 -19.28 -9.72 -31.68
C CYS A 680 -19.30 -8.35 -30.98
N ASP A 681 -19.98 -8.28 -29.84
CA ASP A 681 -20.08 -7.08 -29.00
C ASP A 681 -18.71 -6.51 -28.61
N LYS A 682 -17.80 -7.38 -28.14
CA LYS A 682 -16.45 -7.00 -27.72
C LYS A 682 -15.62 -6.48 -28.89
N LEU A 683 -15.70 -7.15 -30.04
CA LEU A 683 -15.03 -6.72 -31.27
C LEU A 683 -15.54 -5.37 -31.75
N LEU A 684 -16.87 -5.17 -31.80
CA LEU A 684 -17.49 -3.90 -32.16
C LEU A 684 -17.04 -2.77 -31.22
N CYS A 685 -17.04 -3.02 -29.91
CA CYS A 685 -16.53 -2.08 -28.91
C CYS A 685 -15.07 -1.68 -29.18
N SER A 686 -14.20 -2.65 -29.47
CA SER A 686 -12.79 -2.42 -29.78
C SER A 686 -12.61 -1.65 -31.09
N LEU A 687 -13.30 -2.05 -32.16
CA LEU A 687 -13.26 -1.43 -33.50
C LEU A 687 -13.66 0.05 -33.44
N PHE A 688 -14.82 0.36 -32.85
CA PHE A 688 -15.27 1.76 -32.70
C PHE A 688 -14.38 2.59 -31.78
N ASN A 689 -13.63 1.96 -30.87
CA ASN A 689 -12.64 2.63 -30.03
C ASN A 689 -11.36 2.97 -30.81
N ARG A 690 -10.81 1.99 -31.53
CA ARG A 690 -9.46 2.06 -32.10
C ARG A 690 -9.36 2.76 -33.44
N THR A 691 -10.39 2.66 -34.30
CA THR A 691 -10.30 3.14 -35.69
C THR A 691 -10.09 4.65 -35.76
N VAL A 692 -9.32 5.09 -36.75
CA VAL A 692 -9.07 6.51 -37.05
C VAL A 692 -10.40 7.21 -37.34
N GLN A 693 -10.57 8.43 -36.83
CA GLN A 693 -11.79 9.20 -37.06
C GLN A 693 -11.69 9.97 -38.39
N ASP A 694 -12.10 9.34 -39.48
CA ASP A 694 -12.22 9.93 -40.81
C ASP A 694 -13.70 10.03 -41.27
N SER A 695 -13.93 10.39 -42.53
CA SER A 695 -15.28 10.47 -43.11
C SER A 695 -15.98 9.10 -43.15
N ILE A 696 -15.23 8.03 -43.46
CA ILE A 696 -15.74 6.65 -43.54
C ILE A 696 -16.22 6.19 -42.16
N PHE A 697 -15.45 6.51 -41.11
CA PHE A 697 -15.81 6.23 -39.73
C PHE A 697 -17.14 6.90 -39.35
N GLU A 698 -17.30 8.20 -39.65
CA GLU A 698 -18.50 8.94 -39.29
C GLU A 698 -19.74 8.49 -40.07
N GLU A 699 -19.57 8.14 -41.34
CA GLU A 699 -20.62 7.55 -42.18
C GLU A 699 -21.04 6.18 -41.63
N THR A 700 -20.08 5.27 -41.43
CA THR A 700 -20.32 3.93 -40.89
C THR A 700 -20.99 4.01 -39.52
N LEU A 701 -20.51 4.87 -38.61
CA LEU A 701 -21.13 5.08 -37.30
C LEU A 701 -22.59 5.55 -37.43
N SER A 702 -22.87 6.46 -38.36
CA SER A 702 -24.26 6.94 -38.58
C SER A 702 -25.15 5.82 -39.11
N GLN A 703 -24.68 5.03 -40.06
CA GLN A 703 -25.41 3.90 -40.62
C GLN A 703 -25.66 2.81 -39.57
N SER A 704 -24.63 2.43 -38.80
CA SER A 704 -24.71 1.45 -37.71
C SER A 704 -25.72 1.87 -36.63
N VAL A 705 -25.69 3.13 -36.18
CA VAL A 705 -26.64 3.65 -35.18
C VAL A 705 -28.06 3.66 -35.74
N ASN A 706 -28.26 4.13 -36.97
CA ASN A 706 -29.59 4.14 -37.59
C ASN A 706 -30.16 2.73 -37.77
N TYR A 707 -29.32 1.77 -38.17
CA TYR A 707 -29.71 0.37 -38.29
C TYR A 707 -30.09 -0.22 -36.94
N LEU A 708 -29.24 -0.04 -35.91
CA LEU A 708 -29.50 -0.55 -34.56
C LEU A 708 -30.73 0.08 -33.93
N ASN A 709 -31.01 1.36 -34.14
CA ASN A 709 -32.23 2.01 -33.65
C ASN A 709 -33.50 1.34 -34.21
N ARG A 710 -33.51 0.99 -35.51
CA ARG A 710 -34.61 0.22 -36.11
C ARG A 710 -34.71 -1.19 -35.52
N GLN A 711 -33.56 -1.81 -35.20
CA GLN A 711 -33.55 -3.12 -34.56
C GLN A 711 -34.01 -3.06 -33.09
N ILE A 712 -33.75 -1.98 -32.36
CA ILE A 712 -34.18 -1.82 -30.95
C ILE A 712 -35.72 -1.82 -30.83
N GLU A 713 -36.43 -1.28 -31.83
CA GLU A 713 -37.89 -1.32 -31.90
C GLU A 713 -38.44 -2.76 -32.02
N VAL A 714 -37.65 -3.68 -32.58
CA VAL A 714 -38.06 -5.05 -32.90
C VAL A 714 -37.42 -6.09 -31.96
N ASN A 715 -36.22 -5.81 -31.47
CA ASN A 715 -35.35 -6.74 -30.74
C ASN A 715 -34.63 -6.02 -29.59
N TYR A 716 -34.97 -6.42 -28.36
CA TYR A 716 -34.40 -5.91 -27.12
C TYR A 716 -32.87 -6.13 -27.00
N LEU A 717 -32.32 -7.16 -27.66
CA LEU A 717 -30.87 -7.40 -27.73
C LEU A 717 -30.13 -6.40 -28.62
N GLY A 718 -30.84 -5.64 -29.47
CA GLY A 718 -30.28 -4.48 -30.17
C GLY A 718 -29.73 -3.43 -29.21
N VAL A 719 -30.36 -3.28 -28.03
CA VAL A 719 -29.91 -2.36 -26.96
C VAL A 719 -28.55 -2.78 -26.41
N ARG A 720 -28.30 -4.09 -26.31
CA ARG A 720 -27.02 -4.64 -25.84
C ARG A 720 -25.89 -4.32 -26.81
N THR A 721 -26.07 -4.61 -28.11
CA THR A 721 -25.06 -4.30 -29.14
C THR A 721 -24.78 -2.79 -29.21
N PHE A 722 -25.83 -1.98 -29.14
CA PHE A 722 -25.74 -0.52 -29.05
C PHE A 722 -24.91 -0.06 -27.85
N ALA A 723 -25.10 -0.68 -26.67
CA ALA A 723 -24.37 -0.34 -25.45
C ALA A 723 -22.86 -0.60 -25.57
N TRP A 724 -22.46 -1.67 -26.24
CA TRP A 724 -21.05 -2.00 -26.48
C TRP A 724 -20.38 -1.01 -27.44
N ILE A 725 -21.06 -0.61 -28.51
CA ILE A 725 -20.57 0.45 -29.41
C ILE A 725 -20.46 1.78 -28.63
N LEU A 726 -21.48 2.12 -27.84
CA LEU A 726 -21.48 3.31 -27.00
C LEU A 726 -20.30 3.30 -26.02
N ARG A 727 -19.97 2.15 -25.43
CA ARG A 727 -18.80 1.99 -24.54
C ARG A 727 -17.49 2.35 -25.27
N GLY A 728 -17.26 1.81 -26.47
CA GLY A 728 -16.06 2.12 -27.26
C GLY A 728 -15.93 3.62 -27.57
N LEU A 729 -17.05 4.25 -27.94
CA LEU A 729 -17.15 5.69 -28.23
C LEU A 729 -16.97 6.57 -26.97
N LEU A 730 -17.54 6.15 -25.84
CA LEU A 730 -17.41 6.84 -24.56
C LEU A 730 -15.96 6.86 -24.09
N VAL A 731 -15.29 5.71 -24.15
CA VAL A 731 -13.90 5.55 -23.70
C VAL A 731 -12.94 6.38 -24.56
N ARG A 732 -13.16 6.48 -25.88
CA ARG A 732 -12.36 7.36 -26.76
C ARG A 732 -12.74 8.85 -26.68
N GLY A 733 -13.88 9.18 -26.06
CA GLY A 733 -14.37 10.55 -25.91
C GLY A 733 -15.04 11.14 -27.15
N HIS A 734 -15.72 10.32 -27.95
CA HIS A 734 -16.38 10.77 -29.19
C HIS A 734 -17.51 11.79 -28.94
N ARG A 735 -17.76 12.67 -29.92
CA ARG A 735 -18.79 13.73 -29.82
C ARG A 735 -20.23 13.20 -29.78
N LYS A 736 -20.54 12.15 -30.55
CA LYS A 736 -21.88 11.54 -30.59
C LYS A 736 -22.29 10.84 -29.28
N THR A 737 -21.34 10.59 -28.37
CA THR A 737 -21.64 9.96 -27.08
C THR A 737 -22.73 10.71 -26.29
N THR A 738 -22.78 12.03 -26.40
CA THR A 738 -23.80 12.84 -25.70
C THR A 738 -25.22 12.52 -26.17
N SER A 739 -25.46 12.43 -27.48
CA SER A 739 -26.78 12.08 -28.02
C SER A 739 -27.12 10.62 -27.74
N LEU A 740 -26.17 9.71 -27.91
CA LEU A 740 -26.39 8.28 -27.69
C LEU A 740 -26.70 7.94 -26.22
N ILE A 741 -26.08 8.64 -25.26
CA ILE A 741 -26.44 8.50 -23.83
C ILE A 741 -27.86 9.01 -23.59
N LYS A 742 -28.24 10.14 -24.19
CA LYS A 742 -29.60 10.67 -24.09
C LYS A 742 -30.61 9.63 -24.60
N ASP A 743 -30.36 9.06 -25.77
CA ASP A 743 -31.23 8.04 -26.38
C ASP A 743 -31.35 6.80 -25.47
N LEU A 744 -30.23 6.32 -24.92
CA LEU A 744 -30.22 5.21 -23.96
C LEU A 744 -30.97 5.52 -22.66
N THR A 745 -30.88 6.77 -22.16
CA THR A 745 -31.63 7.20 -20.97
C THR A 745 -33.13 7.26 -21.23
N VAL A 746 -33.57 7.62 -22.43
CA VAL A 746 -35.00 7.57 -22.81
C VAL A 746 -35.52 6.12 -22.77
N LEU A 747 -34.70 5.12 -23.08
CA LEU A 747 -35.10 3.71 -22.98
C LEU A 747 -35.38 3.26 -21.54
N LEU A 748 -34.87 3.96 -20.52
CA LEU A 748 -35.19 3.66 -19.11
C LEU A 748 -36.65 3.96 -18.74
N THR A 749 -37.35 4.76 -19.53
CA THR A 749 -38.79 5.05 -19.33
C THR A 749 -39.70 4.13 -20.16
N SER A 750 -39.14 3.24 -20.98
CA SER A 750 -39.90 2.28 -21.78
C SER A 750 -40.25 1.04 -20.96
N GLU A 751 -41.54 0.69 -20.88
CA GLU A 751 -42.00 -0.49 -20.13
C GLU A 751 -41.39 -1.81 -20.63
N HIS A 752 -41.14 -1.91 -21.94
CA HIS A 752 -40.65 -3.11 -22.60
C HIS A 752 -39.12 -3.23 -22.67
N LEU A 753 -38.38 -2.12 -22.57
CA LEU A 753 -36.92 -2.08 -22.76
C LEU A 753 -36.14 -1.64 -21.51
N GLN A 754 -36.84 -1.31 -20.41
CA GLN A 754 -36.22 -0.84 -19.18
C GLN A 754 -35.14 -1.80 -18.63
N SER A 755 -35.35 -3.12 -18.73
CA SER A 755 -34.44 -4.09 -18.13
C SER A 755 -33.12 -4.18 -18.89
N GLU A 756 -33.20 -4.07 -20.21
CA GLU A 756 -32.10 -4.07 -21.17
C GLU A 756 -31.35 -2.74 -21.14
N ALA A 757 -32.08 -1.63 -21.02
CA ALA A 757 -31.49 -0.31 -20.83
C ALA A 757 -30.70 -0.24 -19.52
N VAL A 758 -31.20 -0.83 -18.43
CA VAL A 758 -30.42 -0.98 -17.18
C VAL A 758 -29.21 -1.89 -17.40
N ALA A 759 -29.37 -3.01 -18.11
CA ALA A 759 -28.27 -3.92 -18.43
C ALA A 759 -27.17 -3.26 -19.27
N ALA A 760 -27.52 -2.32 -20.16
CA ALA A 760 -26.56 -1.55 -20.95
C ALA A 760 -25.56 -0.78 -20.08
N PHE A 761 -26.01 -0.23 -18.95
CA PHE A 761 -25.14 0.44 -17.97
C PHE A 761 -24.29 -0.51 -17.11
N LYS A 762 -24.52 -1.84 -17.18
CA LYS A 762 -23.64 -2.86 -16.59
C LYS A 762 -22.42 -3.15 -17.46
N THR A 763 -22.49 -2.88 -18.76
CA THR A 763 -21.42 -3.14 -19.74
C THR A 763 -20.03 -2.61 -19.35
N PRO A 764 -19.91 -1.43 -18.70
CA PRO A 764 -18.63 -0.93 -18.16
C PRO A 764 -17.97 -1.84 -17.11
N ARG A 765 -18.72 -2.72 -16.43
CA ARG A 765 -18.22 -3.66 -15.39
C ARG A 765 -17.24 -4.69 -15.90
N LYS A 766 -17.37 -5.11 -17.17
CA LYS A 766 -16.48 -6.09 -17.82
C LYS A 766 -15.22 -5.37 -18.35
N SER A 767 -14.53 -4.59 -17.52
CA SER A 767 -13.45 -3.69 -17.95
C SER A 767 -12.19 -4.42 -18.40
N ASP A 768 -11.91 -5.59 -17.86
CA ASP A 768 -10.59 -6.23 -17.99
C ASP A 768 -10.47 -7.12 -19.24
N ASP A 769 -11.58 -7.38 -19.94
CA ASP A 769 -11.63 -8.36 -21.03
C ASP A 769 -11.53 -7.76 -22.45
N VAL A 770 -11.50 -6.44 -22.62
CA VAL A 770 -11.52 -5.79 -23.96
C VAL A 770 -10.38 -4.80 -24.15
N HIS A 771 -9.62 -4.97 -25.24
CA HIS A 771 -8.55 -4.06 -25.61
C HIS A 771 -9.12 -2.76 -26.21
N LEU A 772 -8.93 -1.65 -25.49
CA LEU A 772 -9.40 -0.31 -25.84
C LEU A 772 -8.21 0.67 -25.86
N PRO A 773 -7.49 0.78 -27.00
CA PRO A 773 -6.24 1.55 -27.08
C PRO A 773 -6.45 3.06 -26.91
N ASN A 774 -7.60 3.59 -27.34
CA ASN A 774 -7.92 5.01 -27.26
C ASN A 774 -8.73 5.30 -25.99
N ARG A 775 -8.04 5.47 -24.85
CA ARG A 775 -8.66 5.73 -23.54
C ARG A 775 -8.47 7.16 -23.09
N ARG A 776 -9.57 7.94 -23.07
CA ARG A 776 -9.60 9.26 -22.46
C ARG A 776 -9.81 9.16 -20.94
N PRO A 777 -9.10 9.98 -20.15
CA PRO A 777 -9.40 10.09 -18.73
C PRO A 777 -10.81 10.64 -18.53
N PHE A 778 -11.39 10.36 -17.37
CA PHE A 778 -12.69 10.90 -16.95
C PHE A 778 -13.95 10.45 -17.72
N HIS A 779 -13.85 9.42 -18.58
CA HIS A 779 -15.02 8.93 -19.33
C HIS A 779 -16.17 8.43 -18.44
N LEU A 780 -15.87 7.85 -17.27
CA LEU A 780 -16.91 7.41 -16.31
C LEU A 780 -17.57 8.61 -15.60
N GLN A 781 -16.80 9.65 -15.27
CA GLN A 781 -17.32 10.90 -14.71
C GLN A 781 -18.22 11.61 -15.71
N LYS A 782 -17.81 11.65 -16.98
CA LYS A 782 -18.63 12.18 -18.08
C LYS A 782 -19.92 11.38 -18.25
N LEU A 783 -19.86 10.04 -18.18
CA LEU A 783 -21.04 9.19 -18.21
C LEU A 783 -22.00 9.51 -17.06
N PHE A 784 -21.48 9.61 -15.84
CA PHE A 784 -22.27 9.95 -14.65
C PHE A 784 -22.98 11.30 -14.80
N GLU A 785 -22.26 12.37 -15.17
CA GLU A 785 -22.86 13.70 -15.32
C GLU A 785 -23.89 13.75 -16.46
N LEU A 786 -23.63 13.07 -17.59
CA LEU A 786 -24.57 13.03 -18.70
C LEU A 786 -25.83 12.23 -18.36
N VAL A 787 -25.71 11.07 -17.72
CA VAL A 787 -26.87 10.29 -17.30
C VAL A 787 -27.69 11.06 -16.26
N LEU A 788 -27.03 11.67 -15.28
CA LEU A 788 -27.71 12.47 -14.27
C LEU A 788 -28.40 13.72 -14.85
N LYS A 789 -27.85 14.30 -15.94
CA LYS A 789 -28.49 15.39 -16.69
C LYS A 789 -29.75 14.97 -17.43
N TYR A 790 -29.82 13.74 -17.94
CA TYR A 790 -30.92 13.27 -18.78
C TYR A 790 -31.98 12.45 -18.02
N VAL A 791 -31.63 11.92 -16.85
CA VAL A 791 -32.57 11.34 -15.91
C VAL A 791 -33.38 12.47 -15.21
N THR A 792 -34.61 12.17 -14.78
CA THR A 792 -35.64 13.12 -14.28
C THR A 792 -35.13 14.28 -13.43
N THR A 793 -35.70 15.47 -13.64
CA THR A 793 -35.44 16.71 -12.89
C THR A 793 -36.15 16.79 -11.53
N ASP A 794 -37.09 15.88 -11.27
CA ASP A 794 -37.80 15.78 -10.00
C ASP A 794 -36.95 15.01 -8.97
N ASP A 795 -37.05 15.37 -7.69
CA ASP A 795 -36.30 14.77 -6.57
C ASP A 795 -36.52 13.24 -6.37
N LYS A 796 -37.33 12.58 -7.21
CA LYS A 796 -37.62 11.13 -7.16
C LYS A 796 -37.29 10.43 -8.48
N TYR A 797 -36.45 9.41 -8.39
CA TYR A 797 -36.08 8.56 -9.53
C TYR A 797 -36.96 7.32 -9.61
N THR A 798 -37.23 6.84 -10.83
CA THR A 798 -37.89 5.54 -11.05
C THR A 798 -36.95 4.37 -10.67
N PRO A 799 -37.49 3.17 -10.37
CA PRO A 799 -36.66 2.01 -10.05
C PRO A 799 -35.62 1.65 -11.14
N ALA A 800 -35.97 1.81 -12.42
CA ALA A 800 -35.05 1.57 -13.54
C ALA A 800 -33.90 2.60 -13.57
N GLN A 801 -34.21 3.89 -13.36
CA GLN A 801 -33.20 4.94 -13.27
C GLN A 801 -32.26 4.73 -12.08
N LEU A 802 -32.79 4.37 -10.90
CA LEU A 802 -31.98 4.04 -9.72
C LEU A 802 -31.06 2.84 -9.96
N ALA A 803 -31.55 1.81 -10.65
CA ALA A 803 -30.73 0.65 -11.01
C ALA A 803 -29.59 1.03 -11.95
N ALA A 804 -29.86 1.84 -12.99
CA ALA A 804 -28.83 2.34 -13.91
C ALA A 804 -27.79 3.22 -13.19
N LEU A 805 -28.24 4.15 -12.34
CA LEU A 805 -27.35 5.01 -11.55
C LEU A 805 -26.48 4.19 -10.59
N ALA A 806 -27.05 3.20 -9.90
CA ALA A 806 -26.30 2.32 -9.01
C ALA A 806 -25.16 1.58 -9.74
N GLU A 807 -25.42 1.05 -10.94
CA GLU A 807 -24.40 0.41 -11.77
C GLU A 807 -23.28 1.37 -12.15
N ILE A 808 -23.60 2.61 -12.55
CA ILE A 808 -22.57 3.63 -12.86
C ILE A 808 -21.75 3.97 -11.62
N LEU A 809 -22.39 4.19 -10.47
CA LEU A 809 -21.73 4.52 -9.21
C LEU A 809 -20.76 3.43 -8.77
N LEU A 810 -21.06 2.15 -9.04
CA LEU A 810 -20.16 1.03 -8.72
C LEU A 810 -18.77 1.21 -9.36
N HIS A 811 -18.72 1.78 -10.57
CA HIS A 811 -17.51 1.94 -11.37
C HIS A 811 -16.77 3.26 -11.16
N LEU A 812 -17.38 4.25 -10.50
CA LEU A 812 -16.71 5.52 -10.24
C LEU A 812 -15.58 5.35 -9.21
N PRO A 813 -14.45 6.07 -9.38
CA PRO A 813 -13.43 6.15 -8.34
C PRO A 813 -14.00 6.72 -7.03
N MET A 814 -13.59 6.18 -5.88
CA MET A 814 -14.08 6.61 -4.56
C MET A 814 -13.89 8.11 -4.31
N LYS A 815 -12.82 8.72 -4.84
CA LYS A 815 -12.61 10.18 -4.79
C LYS A 815 -13.73 10.98 -5.47
N VAL A 816 -14.28 10.49 -6.58
CA VAL A 816 -15.40 11.16 -7.27
C VAL A 816 -16.68 11.04 -6.45
N ILE A 817 -16.89 9.86 -5.85
CA ILE A 817 -18.06 9.56 -5.02
C ILE A 817 -18.07 10.46 -3.78
N THR A 818 -16.93 10.59 -3.10
CA THR A 818 -16.77 11.40 -1.89
C THR A 818 -16.89 12.90 -2.17
N ILE A 819 -16.36 13.41 -3.28
CA ILE A 819 -16.53 14.82 -3.69
C ILE A 819 -18.02 15.14 -3.97
N ASN A 820 -18.78 14.19 -4.51
CA ASN A 820 -20.19 14.40 -4.89
C ASN A 820 -21.19 13.78 -3.89
N LEU A 821 -20.76 13.56 -2.65
CA LEU A 821 -21.48 12.73 -1.68
C LEU A 821 -22.85 13.30 -1.28
N GLN A 822 -23.04 14.61 -1.34
CA GLN A 822 -24.34 15.24 -1.07
C GLN A 822 -25.41 14.84 -2.11
N ARG A 823 -25.04 14.79 -3.40
CA ARG A 823 -25.93 14.35 -4.49
C ARG A 823 -26.08 12.84 -4.49
N ILE A 824 -24.97 12.12 -4.37
CA ILE A 824 -24.93 10.65 -4.43
C ILE A 824 -25.62 10.03 -3.22
N GLY A 825 -25.47 10.60 -2.02
CA GLY A 825 -26.09 10.11 -0.79
C GLY A 825 -27.61 9.99 -0.90
N LYS A 826 -28.28 11.00 -1.47
CA LYS A 826 -29.73 10.95 -1.75
C LYS A 826 -30.09 9.79 -2.66
N ILE A 827 -29.31 9.56 -3.72
CA ILE A 827 -29.51 8.46 -4.66
C ILE A 827 -29.33 7.12 -3.94
N LEU A 828 -28.30 6.97 -3.10
CA LEU A 828 -28.06 5.74 -2.35
C LEU A 828 -29.23 5.39 -1.41
N PHE A 829 -29.83 6.37 -0.73
CA PHE A 829 -31.00 6.11 0.10
C PHE A 829 -32.22 5.69 -0.73
N GLN A 830 -32.50 6.37 -1.85
CA GLN A 830 -33.58 5.93 -2.75
C GLN A 830 -33.32 4.52 -3.33
N CYS A 831 -32.06 4.20 -3.63
CA CYS A 831 -31.65 2.84 -4.03
C CYS A 831 -31.84 1.82 -2.89
N LEU A 832 -31.63 2.22 -1.63
CA LEU A 832 -31.92 1.37 -0.49
C LEU A 832 -33.42 1.15 -0.29
N ASP A 833 -34.29 2.07 -0.70
CA ASP A 833 -35.74 1.96 -0.53
C ASP A 833 -36.42 1.17 -1.66
N CYS A 834 -35.75 0.99 -2.80
CA CYS A 834 -36.31 0.27 -3.95
C CYS A 834 -36.48 -1.25 -3.70
N GLU A 835 -37.34 -1.93 -4.44
CA GLU A 835 -37.56 -3.38 -4.24
C GLU A 835 -36.55 -4.29 -4.96
N ASN A 836 -35.59 -3.71 -5.70
CA ASN A 836 -34.66 -4.43 -6.56
C ASN A 836 -33.47 -4.99 -5.77
N SER A 837 -33.28 -6.32 -5.82
CA SER A 837 -32.23 -7.01 -5.08
C SER A 837 -30.81 -6.72 -5.56
N ASP A 838 -30.60 -6.49 -6.87
CA ASP A 838 -29.29 -6.17 -7.44
C ASP A 838 -28.88 -4.75 -7.04
N THR A 839 -29.82 -3.81 -7.11
CA THR A 839 -29.62 -2.43 -6.66
C THR A 839 -29.23 -2.38 -5.18
N HIS A 840 -29.88 -3.17 -4.32
CA HIS A 840 -29.49 -3.30 -2.91
C HIS A 840 -28.06 -3.81 -2.73
N LEU A 841 -27.66 -4.85 -3.48
CA LEU A 841 -26.32 -5.40 -3.37
C LEU A 841 -25.26 -4.35 -3.73
N ILE A 842 -25.47 -3.65 -4.85
CA ILE A 842 -24.56 -2.61 -5.33
C ILE A 842 -24.47 -1.46 -4.33
N THR A 843 -25.62 -1.01 -3.83
CA THR A 843 -25.74 0.10 -2.88
C THR A 843 -25.06 -0.22 -1.55
N ILE A 844 -25.28 -1.40 -0.97
CA ILE A 844 -24.56 -1.81 0.25
C ILE A 844 -23.07 -2.00 -0.02
N THR A 845 -22.69 -2.51 -1.19
CA THR A 845 -21.27 -2.61 -1.57
C THR A 845 -20.61 -1.23 -1.61
N LEU A 846 -21.30 -0.22 -2.17
CA LEU A 846 -20.88 1.18 -2.16
C LEU A 846 -20.77 1.75 -0.74
N ILE A 847 -21.76 1.51 0.12
CA ILE A 847 -21.77 1.94 1.52
C ILE A 847 -20.61 1.28 2.30
N ASN A 848 -20.33 0.00 2.07
CA ASN A 848 -19.16 -0.67 2.66
C ASN A 848 -17.83 -0.08 2.18
N ARG A 849 -17.73 0.39 0.93
CA ARG A 849 -16.55 1.14 0.46
C ARG A 849 -16.44 2.49 1.16
N LEU A 850 -17.54 3.23 1.29
CA LEU A 850 -17.59 4.51 2.01
C LEU A 850 -17.20 4.38 3.49
N LEU A 851 -17.58 3.27 4.14
CA LEU A 851 -17.18 2.95 5.51
C LEU A 851 -15.67 2.65 5.61
N LYS A 852 -15.10 1.93 4.64
CA LYS A 852 -13.66 1.59 4.61
C LYS A 852 -12.77 2.81 4.40
N GLU A 853 -13.25 3.82 3.68
CA GLU A 853 -12.56 5.11 3.46
C GLU A 853 -12.74 6.09 4.64
N ASP A 854 -13.40 5.67 5.73
CA ASP A 854 -13.75 6.50 6.90
C ASP A 854 -14.47 7.81 6.54
N SER A 855 -15.41 7.73 5.58
CA SER A 855 -16.19 8.89 5.20
C SER A 855 -17.24 9.24 6.27
N ASP A 856 -17.35 10.53 6.57
CA ASP A 856 -18.33 11.08 7.51
C ASP A 856 -19.79 10.71 7.16
N PHE A 857 -20.09 10.39 5.90
CA PHE A 857 -21.44 10.02 5.47
C PHE A 857 -22.00 8.83 6.26
N CYS A 858 -21.25 7.75 6.42
CA CYS A 858 -21.75 6.59 7.17
C CYS A 858 -21.96 6.93 8.65
N ARG A 859 -21.10 7.77 9.23
CA ARG A 859 -21.21 8.26 10.61
C ARG A 859 -22.49 9.07 10.83
N HIS A 860 -22.81 10.00 9.94
CA HIS A 860 -23.99 10.87 10.04
C HIS A 860 -25.32 10.15 9.76
N HIS A 861 -25.28 8.98 9.12
CA HIS A 861 -26.49 8.27 8.69
C HIS A 861 -26.68 6.88 9.34
N LEU A 862 -25.99 6.59 10.45
CA LEU A 862 -26.14 5.30 11.16
C LEU A 862 -27.60 4.97 11.51
N GLN A 863 -28.39 5.98 11.91
CA GLN A 863 -29.81 5.83 12.26
C GLN A 863 -30.66 5.26 11.12
N SER A 864 -30.29 5.54 9.86
CA SER A 864 -31.00 5.03 8.68
C SER A 864 -30.34 3.76 8.14
N LEU A 865 -29.01 3.68 8.16
CA LEU A 865 -28.25 2.58 7.58
C LEU A 865 -28.32 1.29 8.40
N ILE A 866 -28.25 1.38 9.73
CA ILE A 866 -28.25 0.20 10.61
C ILE A 866 -29.57 -0.57 10.50
N PRO A 867 -30.77 0.05 10.68
CA PRO A 867 -32.04 -0.65 10.55
C PRO A 867 -32.22 -1.28 9.16
N ARG A 868 -31.81 -0.58 8.09
CA ARG A 868 -31.91 -1.11 6.73
C ARG A 868 -30.98 -2.30 6.51
N CYS A 869 -29.76 -2.28 7.06
CA CYS A 869 -28.85 -3.43 6.98
C CYS A 869 -29.35 -4.63 7.80
N ILE A 870 -29.99 -4.40 8.95
CA ILE A 870 -30.66 -5.47 9.70
C ILE A 870 -31.75 -6.13 8.83
N GLN A 871 -32.61 -5.32 8.21
CA GLN A 871 -33.66 -5.83 7.32
C GLN A 871 -33.08 -6.59 6.12
N LEU A 872 -32.03 -6.05 5.49
CA LEU A 872 -31.39 -6.67 4.34
C LEU A 872 -30.57 -7.92 4.72
N SER A 873 -30.15 -8.07 5.98
CA SER A 873 -29.49 -9.29 6.47
C SER A 873 -30.40 -10.52 6.50
N SER A 874 -31.72 -10.32 6.51
CA SER A 874 -32.74 -11.38 6.52
C SER A 874 -33.55 -11.48 5.23
N THR A 875 -33.16 -10.75 4.17
CA THR A 875 -33.88 -10.79 2.88
C THR A 875 -33.81 -12.17 2.23
N LYS A 876 -34.96 -12.65 1.73
CA LYS A 876 -35.03 -13.93 1.00
C LYS A 876 -34.49 -13.85 -0.44
N LYS A 877 -34.35 -12.64 -1.00
CA LYS A 877 -34.08 -12.43 -2.43
C LYS A 877 -32.63 -12.75 -2.86
N SER A 878 -31.63 -12.48 -2.02
CA SER A 878 -30.20 -12.65 -2.41
C SER A 878 -29.29 -12.97 -1.23
N ILE A 879 -28.51 -14.05 -1.36
CA ILE A 879 -27.44 -14.39 -0.42
C ILE A 879 -26.34 -13.32 -0.36
N LYS A 880 -25.98 -12.74 -1.51
CA LYS A 880 -24.91 -11.74 -1.59
C LYS A 880 -25.30 -10.46 -0.85
N THR A 881 -26.56 -10.04 -0.97
CA THR A 881 -27.08 -8.86 -0.26
C THR A 881 -27.07 -9.07 1.24
N ARG A 882 -27.51 -10.26 1.72
CA ARG A 882 -27.43 -10.61 3.16
C ARG A 882 -26.00 -10.54 3.68
N LEU A 883 -25.03 -11.12 2.96
CA LEU A 883 -23.62 -11.10 3.34
C LEU A 883 -23.04 -9.68 3.38
N ALA A 884 -23.34 -8.86 2.38
CA ALA A 884 -22.87 -7.47 2.32
C ALA A 884 -23.43 -6.63 3.48
N ALA A 885 -24.70 -6.83 3.84
CA ALA A 885 -25.33 -6.15 4.98
C ALA A 885 -24.71 -6.58 6.32
N LEU A 886 -24.42 -7.88 6.50
CA LEU A 886 -23.72 -8.40 7.67
C LEU A 886 -22.26 -7.91 7.76
N GLU A 887 -21.59 -7.77 6.61
CA GLU A 887 -20.25 -7.16 6.54
C GLU A 887 -20.29 -5.71 7.01
N PHE A 888 -21.28 -4.92 6.58
CA PHE A 888 -21.46 -3.54 7.06
C PHE A 888 -21.65 -3.49 8.57
N LEU A 889 -22.61 -4.24 9.10
CA LEU A 889 -22.88 -4.29 10.54
C LEU A 889 -21.62 -4.71 11.33
N HIS A 890 -20.85 -5.67 10.83
CA HIS A 890 -19.59 -6.05 11.46
C HIS A 890 -18.55 -4.92 11.42
N ASN A 891 -18.29 -4.33 10.25
CA ASN A 891 -17.23 -3.35 10.05
C ASN A 891 -17.51 -2.03 10.78
N VAL A 892 -18.78 -1.65 10.96
CA VAL A 892 -19.15 -0.45 11.73
C VAL A 892 -18.59 -0.51 13.15
N THR A 893 -18.63 -1.67 13.81
CA THR A 893 -18.05 -1.88 15.16
C THR A 893 -16.53 -1.80 15.23
N LYS A 894 -15.85 -1.83 14.07
CA LYS A 894 -14.38 -1.73 13.96
C LYS A 894 -13.93 -0.36 13.54
N THR A 895 -14.83 0.45 13.00
CA THR A 895 -14.52 1.76 12.42
C THR A 895 -14.87 2.88 13.39
N TYR A 896 -16.02 2.80 14.07
CA TYR A 896 -16.51 3.89 14.92
C TYR A 896 -16.42 3.61 16.42
N ASP A 897 -16.31 4.71 17.18
CA ASP A 897 -16.24 4.69 18.64
C ASP A 897 -17.49 4.09 19.30
N THR A 898 -17.25 3.45 20.44
CA THR A 898 -18.28 2.81 21.28
C THR A 898 -19.46 3.75 21.58
N VAL A 899 -19.19 5.01 21.94
CA VAL A 899 -20.24 5.99 22.32
C VAL A 899 -21.28 6.18 21.22
N LEU A 900 -20.85 6.19 19.97
CA LEU A 900 -21.74 6.38 18.82
C LEU A 900 -22.61 5.14 18.55
N LEU A 901 -22.11 3.95 18.90
CA LEU A 901 -22.74 2.67 18.56
C LEU A 901 -23.63 2.09 19.66
N VAL A 902 -23.43 2.49 20.92
CA VAL A 902 -24.24 2.05 22.07
C VAL A 902 -25.75 2.16 21.83
N PRO A 903 -26.29 3.26 21.25
CA PRO A 903 -27.73 3.38 20.99
C PRO A 903 -28.30 2.27 20.11
N PHE A 904 -27.49 1.69 19.21
CA PHE A 904 -27.92 0.68 18.25
C PHE A 904 -27.69 -0.76 18.72
N LYS A 905 -27.02 -0.97 19.87
CA LYS A 905 -26.54 -2.28 20.29
C LYS A 905 -27.65 -3.31 20.43
N GLN A 906 -28.74 -2.95 21.11
CA GLN A 906 -29.85 -3.87 21.33
C GLN A 906 -30.54 -4.20 20.01
N ASP A 907 -30.85 -3.19 19.20
CA ASP A 907 -31.52 -3.36 17.90
C ASP A 907 -30.75 -4.30 16.98
N VAL A 908 -29.42 -4.18 16.91
CA VAL A 908 -28.60 -5.07 16.09
C VAL A 908 -28.54 -6.48 16.67
N ILE A 909 -28.35 -6.64 17.98
CA ILE A 909 -28.24 -7.97 18.62
C ILE A 909 -29.53 -8.78 18.46
N TYR A 910 -30.70 -8.14 18.61
CA TYR A 910 -31.99 -8.79 18.41
C TYR A 910 -32.33 -8.92 16.93
N GLY A 911 -32.09 -7.87 16.14
CA GLY A 911 -32.36 -7.86 14.70
C GLY A 911 -31.58 -8.89 13.89
N LEU A 912 -30.41 -9.32 14.38
CA LEU A 912 -29.60 -10.37 13.73
C LEU A 912 -30.04 -11.80 14.06
N GLN A 913 -31.00 -12.03 14.95
CA GLN A 913 -31.47 -13.38 15.28
C GLN A 913 -31.92 -14.19 14.05
N PRO A 914 -32.72 -13.65 13.11
CA PRO A 914 -33.15 -14.40 11.92
C PRO A 914 -31.97 -14.82 11.02
N ALA A 915 -30.90 -14.01 10.96
CA ALA A 915 -29.72 -14.31 10.14
C ALA A 915 -28.83 -15.41 10.76
N LEU A 916 -28.97 -15.70 12.06
CA LEU A 916 -28.29 -16.82 12.71
C LEU A 916 -28.91 -18.17 12.38
N ASP A 917 -30.21 -18.19 12.11
CA ASP A 917 -30.96 -19.38 11.69
C ASP A 917 -31.14 -19.44 10.15
N ASP A 918 -30.26 -18.75 9.43
CA ASP A 918 -30.30 -18.70 7.97
C ASP A 918 -30.06 -20.07 7.36
N HIS A 919 -30.82 -20.46 6.33
CA HIS A 919 -30.65 -21.75 5.65
C HIS A 919 -29.23 -21.97 5.04
N LYS A 920 -28.45 -20.92 4.76
CA LYS A 920 -27.07 -21.04 4.23
C LYS A 920 -26.01 -20.85 5.33
N ARG A 921 -25.13 -21.85 5.49
CA ARG A 921 -24.03 -21.86 6.47
C ARG A 921 -23.15 -20.61 6.43
N ILE A 922 -22.84 -20.11 5.23
CA ILE A 922 -21.95 -18.95 5.06
C ILE A 922 -22.57 -17.65 5.61
N VAL A 923 -23.89 -17.53 5.55
CA VAL A 923 -24.64 -16.39 6.12
C VAL A 923 -24.68 -16.51 7.63
N ARG A 924 -24.97 -17.70 8.17
CA ARG A 924 -24.90 -17.95 9.62
C ARG A 924 -23.53 -17.59 10.20
N ALA A 925 -22.44 -17.98 9.52
CA ALA A 925 -21.08 -17.65 9.94
C ALA A 925 -20.82 -16.13 9.95
N ALA A 926 -21.27 -15.40 8.92
CA ALA A 926 -21.19 -13.94 8.88
C ALA A 926 -22.04 -13.27 9.97
N ALA A 927 -23.23 -13.79 10.24
CA ALA A 927 -24.14 -13.29 11.27
C ALA A 927 -23.57 -13.50 12.68
N VAL A 928 -22.98 -14.67 12.95
CA VAL A 928 -22.23 -14.92 14.21
C VAL A 928 -21.11 -13.90 14.35
N LYS A 929 -20.30 -13.70 13.30
CA LYS A 929 -19.18 -12.76 13.34
C LYS A 929 -19.63 -11.32 13.62
N ALA A 930 -20.67 -10.85 12.93
CA ALA A 930 -21.25 -9.52 13.15
C ALA A 930 -21.79 -9.41 14.58
N ARG A 931 -22.69 -10.31 14.99
CA ARG A 931 -23.34 -10.27 16.30
C ARG A 931 -22.34 -10.38 17.46
N SER A 932 -21.33 -11.24 17.37
CA SER A 932 -20.25 -11.32 18.37
C SER A 932 -19.47 -10.02 18.50
N SER A 933 -19.28 -9.27 17.40
CA SER A 933 -18.61 -7.96 17.47
C SER A 933 -19.47 -6.93 18.18
N TRP A 934 -20.79 -6.95 17.94
CA TRP A 934 -21.77 -6.11 18.64
C TRP A 934 -21.97 -6.48 20.12
N PHE A 935 -21.61 -7.68 20.55
CA PHE A 935 -21.60 -8.06 21.97
C PHE A 935 -20.41 -7.46 22.74
N VAL A 936 -19.28 -7.25 22.08
CA VAL A 936 -17.97 -7.04 22.72
C VAL A 936 -17.42 -5.63 22.49
N PHE A 937 -17.95 -4.84 21.54
CA PHE A 937 -17.39 -3.53 21.18
C PHE A 937 -17.38 -2.49 22.32
N ASP A 938 -18.18 -2.68 23.37
CA ASP A 938 -18.25 -1.81 24.55
C ASP A 938 -17.54 -2.40 25.78
N SER A 939 -17.04 -3.63 25.69
CA SER A 939 -16.29 -4.29 26.78
C SER A 939 -14.79 -4.00 26.79
N ASP A 940 -14.26 -3.31 25.77
CA ASP A 940 -12.84 -2.97 25.64
C ASP A 940 -12.45 -1.64 26.36
N LYS A 941 -13.36 -0.96 27.08
CA LYS A 941 -13.09 0.32 27.79
C LYS A 941 -13.53 0.36 29.28
N THR A 942 -13.64 -0.79 29.94
CA THR A 942 -13.65 -0.85 31.41
C THR A 942 -12.38 -1.55 31.89
N LYS A 943 -11.25 -0.87 31.74
CA LYS A 943 -10.03 -1.06 32.54
C LYS A 943 -9.09 0.10 32.36
#